data_AF-A0A855A2L4-F1
#
_entry.id   AF-A0A855A2L4-F1
#
_cell.length_a   1.000
_cell.length_b   1.000
_cell.length_c   1.000
_cell.angle_alpha   90.00
_cell.angle_beta   90.00
_cell.angle_gamma   90.00
#
_symmetry.space_group_name_H-M   'P 1'
#
loop_
_entity.id
_entity.type
_entity.pdbx_description
1 polymer ?
#
loop_
_entity_poly.entity_id
_entity_poly.type
_entity_poly.pdbx_seq_one_letter_code
_entity_poly.pdbx_strand_id
1 'polypeptide(L)'
;MIFDKNHSIIAIRLGGYPETVQAMSDAILGGCELELTGARETISVHSKGRRGFDRKITHDGVYAEAMHCLRDDSLQSLSVGNGDENEKSEKETVKLKRSLYFFCRNDEELFAELDRKLAIPLIPEFKDYFISELKNRELLSPLRVCCIGRKFEGWHMNVSSEENEIAAVLEDGLKSGRIAIPGADPNAEDVFSDIRSFTQYLKQFSGKIADRIKKCFPPVYHPGEQPVSDKLREVNQYVANHTGYSLFDAQLGAAEALRQQLERSKLVLLVAECGTGKTKIGSAALYAYQHSSPKRRTNRKAFNVVICPSHIAGKWVRELHETIPGCFAQHVQSMSDVDRLYEVYRQENKTVYCILSKETARNGYMLKPAVSWNRLKKGFTCPVCGGVQEMSVFDGSSSYRVNADAGFFRNENSKNHKCQFCGEPLWEMLNPNDLAPERNEWVRIGGYGYVHRRFPNQALVSCKSKEHTAKIEEVLNNPQGVFPARGAYDRYPLSSYIKKRIRRIDALIVDELHQYSGESAQGQSMAELAGIAGKVIGMTATLVNGYAKGIFYLLFRLKSHLMLLDGQEYRNSRSFCEQYGVMENVYEVDVAEYNAASKASKRKVRERCLPGISPIVYSRFLMENAVFLSLADMGKELPDYEEIPLPVQMPDQVREEYERLEKEFKRIIREFPQIGNRIMSAYLNLLSAYPDQPYGHEPVYNPLVKDKKDALIIPQDTGSPDKTQPKDDDVLELVDRKIASGERVIIYTAWTRLDTQSKLHKLLTERGIRTAVLDQKVPTTKREAWVDKRIQEDTKVLIVNPMLVETGLDLNAFTTLIFYNVAYNLYIFRQASRRSWRINQTAPKVEVYMFYYQDTMQQRALRLMASKLSAATVIEGNVSEEGLAAMSSCEDMTMQLARELVSGLKENVGELAESFRKMAIHGNRQEKAGQPQKAAPKPSAPPSEKPEAKPNPALLTFIKQFQTSERKPIGKSDDTGQLSIFDLLAS
;
A
#
# COMPACT_ATOMS: atom_id res chain seq x y z
N MET A 1 1.58 -6.05 49.09
CA MET A 1 2.84 -5.42 48.67
C MET A 1 3.87 -6.50 48.38
N ILE A 2 4.72 -6.29 47.39
CA ILE A 2 5.78 -7.21 46.94
C ILE A 2 7.08 -6.42 46.85
N PHE A 3 8.16 -6.95 47.42
CA PHE A 3 9.47 -6.32 47.45
C PHE A 3 10.62 -7.32 47.25
N ASP A 4 11.76 -6.83 46.75
CA ASP A 4 12.97 -7.63 46.55
C ASP A 4 13.76 -7.84 47.87
N LYS A 5 14.84 -8.62 47.80
CA LYS A 5 15.77 -8.84 48.94
C LYS A 5 16.42 -7.54 49.44
N ASN A 6 16.46 -6.49 48.62
CA ASN A 6 17.05 -5.20 48.95
C ASN A 6 16.00 -4.24 49.55
N HIS A 7 14.81 -4.70 49.91
CA HIS A 7 13.71 -3.86 50.42
C HIS A 7 13.23 -2.81 49.41
N SER A 8 13.46 -3.01 48.11
CA SER A 8 12.86 -2.17 47.06
C SER A 8 11.46 -2.66 46.70
N ILE A 9 10.51 -1.72 46.59
CA ILE A 9 9.14 -2.03 46.16
C ILE A 9 9.15 -2.50 44.70
N ILE A 10 8.52 -3.64 44.43
CA ILE A 10 8.29 -4.16 43.07
C ILE A 10 6.82 -3.96 42.68
N ALA A 11 5.89 -4.30 43.58
CA ALA A 11 4.48 -4.10 43.33
C ALA A 11 3.70 -3.73 44.59
N ILE A 12 2.77 -2.79 44.48
CA ILE A 12 1.90 -2.37 45.59
C ILE A 12 0.50 -2.07 45.08
N ARG A 13 -0.50 -2.57 45.84
CA ARG A 13 -1.91 -2.25 45.63
C ARG A 13 -2.41 -1.51 46.87
N LEU A 14 -3.02 -0.36 46.65
CA LEU A 14 -3.61 0.51 47.65
C LEU A 14 -5.10 0.66 47.37
N GLY A 15 -5.92 0.75 48.42
CA GLY A 15 -7.36 0.99 48.30
C GLY A 15 -7.84 1.91 49.42
N GLY A 16 -8.76 2.81 49.10
CA GLY A 16 -9.24 3.81 50.05
C GLY A 16 -10.01 4.94 49.37
N TYR A 17 -10.12 6.08 50.05
CA TYR A 17 -10.74 7.27 49.48
C TYR A 17 -9.92 7.79 48.29
N PRO A 18 -10.58 8.29 47.22
CA PRO A 18 -9.91 8.72 45.99
C PRO A 18 -8.73 9.67 46.19
N GLU A 19 -8.91 10.67 47.07
CA GLU A 19 -7.89 11.69 47.35
C GLU A 19 -6.66 11.09 48.03
N THR A 20 -6.87 10.20 49.00
CA THR A 20 -5.79 9.52 49.74
C THR A 20 -5.03 8.57 48.82
N VAL A 21 -5.74 7.79 48.02
CA VAL A 21 -5.15 6.84 47.07
C VAL A 21 -4.31 7.58 46.04
N GLN A 22 -4.79 8.74 45.55
CA GLN A 22 -4.06 9.55 44.60
C GLN A 22 -2.81 10.18 45.21
N ALA A 23 -2.90 10.74 46.42
CA ALA A 23 -1.76 11.31 47.14
C ALA A 23 -0.68 10.26 47.45
N MET A 24 -1.07 9.08 47.95
CA MET A 24 -0.14 7.98 48.22
C MET A 24 0.50 7.44 46.94
N SER A 25 -0.28 7.33 45.87
CA SER A 25 0.19 6.91 44.54
C SER A 25 1.26 7.87 43.99
N ASP A 26 1.07 9.18 44.15
CA ASP A 26 2.01 10.20 43.71
C ASP A 26 3.29 10.21 44.59
N ALA A 27 3.16 9.98 45.90
CA ALA A 27 4.29 9.85 46.82
C ALA A 27 5.19 8.64 46.48
N ILE A 28 4.58 7.49 46.16
CA ILE A 28 5.31 6.28 45.75
C ILE A 28 6.09 6.54 44.46
N LEU A 29 5.52 7.24 43.49
CA LEU A 29 6.22 7.62 42.25
C LEU A 29 7.31 8.67 42.47
N GLY A 30 7.18 9.50 43.52
CA GLY A 30 8.17 10.49 43.94
C GLY A 30 9.43 9.88 44.56
N GLY A 31 9.39 8.61 44.95
CA GLY A 31 10.46 7.96 45.70
C GLY A 31 10.33 8.24 47.19
N CYS A 32 9.45 7.50 47.86
CA CYS A 32 9.26 7.57 49.30
C CYS A 32 9.72 6.28 49.98
N GLU A 33 10.02 6.38 51.26
CA GLU A 33 10.15 5.23 52.16
C GLU A 33 8.77 4.92 52.76
N LEU A 34 8.37 3.66 52.74
CA LEU A 34 7.13 3.18 53.33
C LEU A 34 7.48 2.24 54.48
N GLU A 35 6.89 2.50 55.63
CA GLU A 35 6.90 1.56 56.75
C GLU A 35 5.56 0.82 56.80
N LEU A 36 5.62 -0.51 56.75
CA LEU A 36 4.48 -1.38 56.98
C LEU A 36 4.53 -1.90 58.40
N THR A 37 3.56 -1.51 59.22
CA THR A 37 3.35 -2.04 60.57
C THR A 37 2.38 -3.22 60.54
N GLY A 38 2.92 -4.44 60.63
CA GLY A 38 2.15 -5.66 60.81
C GLY A 38 1.98 -6.04 62.28
N ALA A 39 1.16 -7.05 62.58
CA ALA A 39 0.90 -7.51 63.94
C ALA A 39 2.12 -8.12 64.67
N ARG A 40 3.22 -8.42 63.95
CA ARG A 40 4.44 -9.06 64.50
C ARG A 40 5.76 -8.42 64.05
N GLU A 41 5.75 -7.53 63.05
CA GLU A 41 6.97 -6.90 62.52
C GLU A 41 6.66 -5.58 61.83
N THR A 42 7.63 -4.65 61.87
CA THR A 42 7.62 -3.42 61.07
C THR A 42 8.63 -3.57 59.94
N ILE A 43 8.19 -3.44 58.69
CA ILE A 43 9.03 -3.58 57.50
C ILE A 43 9.17 -2.21 56.83
N SER A 44 10.38 -1.67 56.75
CA SER A 44 10.68 -0.52 55.89
C SER A 44 11.01 -0.97 54.47
N VAL A 45 10.46 -0.27 53.47
CA VAL A 45 10.73 -0.48 52.04
C VAL A 45 10.85 0.86 51.32
N HIS A 46 11.63 0.89 50.24
CA HIS A 46 11.86 2.11 49.46
C HIS A 46 11.37 1.97 48.02
N SER A 47 10.84 3.07 47.46
CA SER A 47 10.43 3.13 46.05
C SER A 47 11.56 3.62 45.14
N LYS A 48 11.79 2.93 44.01
CA LYS A 48 12.76 3.32 42.95
C LYS A 48 12.23 4.42 42.02
N GLY A 49 11.65 5.51 42.54
CA GLY A 49 11.32 6.75 41.79
C GLY A 49 10.51 6.61 40.48
N ARG A 50 10.40 7.72 39.72
CA ARG A 50 9.49 7.85 38.55
C ARG A 50 9.75 6.93 37.36
N ARG A 51 10.97 6.42 37.17
CA ARG A 51 11.36 5.69 35.96
C ARG A 51 11.38 4.19 36.23
N GLY A 52 10.20 3.59 36.37
CA GLY A 52 10.14 2.14 36.58
C GLY A 52 8.76 1.55 36.82
N PHE A 53 7.75 2.31 37.25
CA PHE A 53 6.44 1.73 37.61
C PHE A 53 5.34 2.01 36.58
N ASP A 54 4.55 0.99 36.24
CA ASP A 54 3.23 1.13 35.63
C ASP A 54 2.17 1.38 36.71
N ARG A 55 1.35 2.42 36.51
CA ARG A 55 0.27 2.84 37.40
C ARG A 55 -1.09 2.54 36.75
N LYS A 56 -1.95 1.82 37.45
CA LYS A 56 -3.38 1.67 37.11
C LYS A 56 -4.22 2.14 38.29
N ILE A 57 -5.11 3.10 38.07
CA ILE A 57 -6.09 3.54 39.06
C ILE A 57 -7.49 3.24 38.54
N THR A 58 -8.30 2.61 39.39
CA THR A 58 -9.72 2.35 39.16
C THR A 58 -10.54 3.02 40.25
N HIS A 59 -11.71 3.53 39.90
CA HIS A 59 -12.56 4.30 40.80
C HIS A 59 -14.01 3.84 40.68
N ASP A 60 -14.64 3.51 41.80
CA ASP A 60 -16.05 3.07 41.90
C ASP A 60 -16.83 3.97 42.88
N GLY A 61 -16.99 5.24 42.47
CA GLY A 61 -17.75 6.26 43.21
C GLY A 61 -17.11 6.75 44.51
N VAL A 62 -17.13 5.92 45.56
CA VAL A 62 -16.68 6.27 46.93
C VAL A 62 -15.34 5.62 47.26
N TYR A 63 -14.91 4.66 46.45
CA TYR A 63 -13.69 3.87 46.66
C TYR A 63 -12.80 3.92 45.43
N ALA A 64 -11.51 4.18 45.64
CA ALA A 64 -10.50 4.09 44.61
C ALA A 64 -9.48 3.00 44.96
N GLU A 65 -8.95 2.38 43.93
CA GLU A 65 -7.83 1.46 44.03
C GLU A 65 -6.71 1.89 43.10
N ALA A 66 -5.48 1.86 43.60
CA ALA A 66 -4.27 2.08 42.80
C ALA A 66 -3.39 0.84 42.84
N MET A 67 -2.92 0.41 41.67
CA MET A 67 -1.93 -0.64 41.50
C MET A 67 -0.68 -0.05 40.85
N HIS A 68 0.48 -0.28 41.46
CA HIS A 68 1.79 0.06 40.94
C HIS A 68 2.60 -1.22 40.78
N CYS A 69 3.14 -1.48 39.59
CA CYS A 69 4.04 -2.61 39.32
C CYS A 69 5.28 -2.12 38.58
N LEU A 70 6.47 -2.59 38.97
CA LEU A 70 7.70 -2.31 38.27
C LEU A 70 7.64 -2.93 36.87
N ARG A 71 8.02 -2.17 35.84
CA ARG A 71 8.13 -2.60 34.45
C ARG A 71 9.31 -3.55 34.31
N ASP A 72 9.13 -4.55 33.46
CA ASP A 72 10.21 -5.41 33.00
C ASP A 72 11.24 -4.59 32.21
N ASP A 73 12.52 -4.97 32.27
CA ASP A 73 13.58 -4.27 31.52
C ASP A 73 13.42 -4.46 30.00
N SER A 74 13.55 -3.37 29.25
CA SER A 74 13.55 -3.40 27.77
C SER A 74 14.82 -4.07 27.21
N LEU A 75 14.70 -4.82 26.11
CA LEU A 75 15.85 -5.36 25.35
C LEU A 75 16.83 -4.23 24.95
N GLN A 76 18.03 -4.24 25.53
CA GLN A 76 19.10 -3.28 25.19
C GLN A 76 20.37 -4.03 24.79
N SER A 77 20.80 -3.85 23.54
CA SER A 77 22.15 -4.22 23.08
C SER A 77 23.03 -2.97 23.04
N LEU A 78 24.20 -3.02 23.68
CA LEU A 78 25.24 -1.99 23.60
C LEU A 78 26.39 -2.53 22.73
N SER A 79 26.65 -1.88 21.60
CA SER A 79 27.90 -2.04 20.85
C SER A 79 28.87 -0.97 21.33
N VAL A 80 30.00 -1.38 21.91
CA VAL A 80 31.12 -0.47 22.23
C VAL A 80 32.16 -0.66 21.14
N GLY A 81 32.50 0.39 20.42
CA GLY A 81 33.67 0.38 19.52
C GLY A 81 34.86 0.93 20.28
N ASN A 82 35.95 0.17 20.37
CA ASN A 82 37.25 0.76 20.69
C ASN A 82 37.72 1.52 19.46
N GLY A 83 38.02 2.80 19.63
CA GLY A 83 38.55 3.64 18.58
C GLY A 83 39.99 3.28 18.28
N ASP A 84 40.21 2.46 17.25
CA ASP A 84 41.46 2.43 16.50
C ASP A 84 41.11 2.19 15.03
N GLU A 85 41.50 3.12 14.15
CA GLU A 85 41.06 3.21 12.76
C GLU A 85 41.68 2.18 11.80
N ASN A 86 42.44 1.19 12.26
CA ASN A 86 43.07 0.22 11.37
C ASN A 86 43.01 -1.20 11.95
N GLU A 87 41.97 -1.93 11.53
CA GLU A 87 41.89 -3.39 11.26
C GLU A 87 40.49 -3.92 11.59
N LYS A 88 39.97 -4.79 10.72
CA LYS A 88 38.67 -5.46 10.89
C LYS A 88 38.74 -6.45 12.05
N SER A 89 38.50 -5.99 13.27
CA SER A 89 38.20 -6.85 14.42
C SER A 89 36.69 -6.82 14.73
N GLU A 90 36.14 -8.00 15.00
CA GLU A 90 34.72 -8.23 15.27
C GLU A 90 34.26 -7.39 16.48
N LYS A 91 33.15 -6.66 16.32
CA LYS A 91 32.57 -5.83 17.38
C LYS A 91 32.04 -6.73 18.50
N GLU A 92 32.72 -6.80 19.64
CA GLU A 92 32.18 -7.46 20.83
C GLU A 92 30.98 -6.67 21.38
N THR A 93 29.78 -7.20 21.18
CA THR A 93 28.56 -6.71 21.81
C THR A 93 28.48 -7.23 23.24
N VAL A 94 28.55 -6.34 24.23
CA VAL A 94 28.29 -6.71 25.63
C VAL A 94 26.78 -6.77 25.85
N LYS A 95 26.23 -7.99 25.97
CA LYS A 95 24.80 -8.26 26.18
C LYS A 95 24.44 -8.08 27.66
N LEU A 96 23.57 -7.10 27.97
CA LEU A 96 23.04 -6.91 29.32
C LEU A 96 21.90 -7.91 29.60
N LYS A 97 21.83 -8.43 30.83
CA LYS A 97 20.72 -9.30 31.29
C LYS A 97 19.49 -8.45 31.63
N ARG A 98 18.30 -8.92 31.25
CA ARG A 98 16.99 -8.33 31.56
C ARG A 98 16.44 -8.89 32.87
N SER A 99 15.87 -8.03 33.71
CA SER A 99 15.09 -8.43 34.89
C SER A 99 13.61 -8.54 34.55
N LEU A 100 13.00 -9.70 34.82
CA LEU A 100 11.58 -10.00 34.64
C LEU A 100 10.90 -10.31 35.96
N TYR A 101 9.68 -9.82 36.15
CA TYR A 101 8.88 -10.03 37.36
C TYR A 101 7.59 -10.79 37.05
N PHE A 102 7.30 -11.84 37.82
CA PHE A 102 6.14 -12.71 37.64
C PHE A 102 5.28 -12.71 38.89
N PHE A 103 3.97 -12.72 38.71
CA PHE A 103 2.99 -12.62 39.79
C PHE A 103 1.89 -13.66 39.57
N CYS A 104 1.79 -14.66 40.44
CA CYS A 104 0.95 -15.84 40.20
C CYS A 104 0.33 -16.39 41.49
N ARG A 105 -0.73 -17.19 41.34
CA ARG A 105 -1.39 -17.90 42.46
C ARG A 105 -1.00 -19.37 42.55
N ASN A 106 -0.60 -19.96 41.43
CA ASN A 106 -0.21 -21.37 41.31
C ASN A 106 0.85 -21.54 40.20
N ASP A 107 1.46 -22.72 40.13
CA ASP A 107 2.48 -23.05 39.11
C ASP A 107 1.92 -23.05 37.67
N GLU A 108 0.59 -23.18 37.48
CA GLU A 108 -0.04 -23.04 36.15
C GLU A 108 -0.05 -21.60 35.65
N GLU A 109 -0.45 -20.64 36.50
CA GLU A 109 -0.39 -19.22 36.19
C GLU A 109 1.07 -18.76 36.01
N LEU A 110 2.00 -19.32 36.78
CA LEU A 110 3.44 -19.06 36.62
C LEU A 110 3.94 -19.50 35.24
N PHE A 111 3.57 -20.71 34.79
CA PHE A 111 3.95 -21.21 33.48
C PHE A 111 3.37 -20.35 32.34
N ALA A 112 2.10 -19.97 32.43
CA ALA A 112 1.45 -19.13 31.43
C ALA A 112 2.07 -17.71 31.37
N GLU A 113 2.47 -17.14 32.51
CA GLU A 113 3.17 -15.87 32.58
C GLU A 113 4.61 -15.97 32.04
N LEU A 114 5.30 -17.10 32.27
CA LEU A 114 6.61 -17.39 31.69
C LEU A 114 6.52 -17.49 30.15
N ASP A 115 5.58 -18.28 29.62
CA ASP A 115 5.35 -18.42 28.18
C ASP A 115 4.99 -17.09 27.50
N ARG A 116 4.22 -16.24 28.19
CA ARG A 116 3.86 -14.91 27.67
C ARG A 116 5.05 -13.94 27.60
N LYS A 117 5.99 -14.01 28.54
CA LYS A 117 7.08 -13.02 28.68
C LYS A 117 8.41 -13.48 28.08
N LEU A 118 8.61 -14.78 27.91
CA LEU A 118 9.78 -15.36 27.24
C LEU A 118 9.57 -15.34 25.72
N ALA A 119 10.65 -15.24 24.97
CA ALA A 119 10.66 -15.34 23.51
C ALA A 119 10.65 -16.80 23.04
N ILE A 120 11.15 -17.71 23.88
CA ILE A 120 11.13 -19.14 23.61
C ILE A 120 9.72 -19.69 23.86
N PRO A 121 9.03 -20.24 22.84
CA PRO A 121 7.70 -20.79 23.00
C PRO A 121 7.73 -22.04 23.86
N LEU A 122 6.94 -22.07 24.94
CA LEU A 122 6.91 -23.19 25.88
C LEU A 122 5.76 -24.14 25.59
N ILE A 123 6.04 -25.44 25.64
CA ILE A 123 5.04 -26.50 25.46
C ILE A 123 4.43 -26.84 26.83
N PRO A 124 3.08 -26.85 27.00
CA PRO A 124 2.43 -27.08 28.29
C PRO A 124 2.88 -28.36 29.01
N GLU A 125 3.18 -29.42 28.26
CA GLU A 125 3.68 -30.70 28.76
C GLU A 125 5.06 -30.60 29.42
N PHE A 126 5.83 -29.54 29.16
CA PHE A 126 7.15 -29.32 29.75
C PHE A 126 7.09 -28.61 31.09
N LYS A 127 5.89 -28.17 31.53
CA LYS A 127 5.68 -27.33 32.72
C LYS A 127 6.41 -27.84 33.96
N ASP A 128 6.21 -29.10 34.33
CA ASP A 128 6.70 -29.63 35.60
C ASP A 128 8.23 -29.73 35.61
N TYR A 129 8.83 -30.13 34.49
CA TYR A 129 10.28 -30.14 34.30
C TYR A 129 10.85 -28.72 34.29
N PHE A 130 10.25 -27.83 33.50
CA PHE A 130 10.74 -26.48 33.25
C PHE A 130 10.76 -25.64 34.52
N ILE A 131 9.66 -25.62 35.30
CA ILE A 131 9.60 -24.86 36.55
C ILE A 131 10.58 -25.43 37.60
N SER A 132 10.68 -26.75 37.70
CA SER A 132 11.60 -27.40 38.65
C SER A 132 13.06 -27.09 38.31
N GLU A 133 13.43 -27.15 37.03
CA GLU A 133 14.79 -26.90 36.59
C GLU A 133 15.17 -25.41 36.70
N LEU A 134 14.23 -24.48 36.46
CA LEU A 134 14.44 -23.05 36.69
C LEU A 134 14.69 -22.73 38.17
N LYS A 135 14.03 -23.43 39.09
CA LYS A 135 14.25 -23.32 40.54
C LYS A 135 15.61 -23.93 40.93
N ASN A 136 15.95 -25.11 40.40
CA ASN A 136 17.23 -25.79 40.69
C ASN A 136 18.45 -25.02 40.21
N ARG A 137 18.37 -24.37 39.03
CA ARG A 137 19.45 -23.55 38.47
C ARG A 137 19.51 -22.12 39.03
N GLU A 138 18.70 -21.82 40.05
CA GLU A 138 18.56 -20.49 40.67
C GLU A 138 18.21 -19.36 39.68
N LEU A 139 17.70 -19.69 38.49
CA LEU A 139 17.28 -18.69 37.49
C LEU A 139 16.01 -17.97 37.95
N LEU A 140 15.12 -18.67 38.67
CA LEU A 140 13.89 -18.13 39.22
C LEU A 140 14.01 -17.93 40.74
N SER A 141 14.02 -16.68 41.18
CA SER A 141 14.15 -16.29 42.59
C SER A 141 12.80 -15.86 43.19
N PRO A 142 12.42 -16.33 44.39
CA PRO A 142 11.18 -15.91 45.04
C PRO A 142 11.30 -14.49 45.62
N LEU A 143 10.22 -13.71 45.50
CA LEU A 143 10.05 -12.38 46.07
C LEU A 143 9.30 -12.43 47.40
N ARG A 144 9.51 -11.45 48.27
CA ARG A 144 8.75 -11.35 49.52
C ARG A 144 7.39 -10.70 49.26
N VAL A 145 6.32 -11.39 49.66
CA VAL A 145 4.93 -10.96 49.44
C VAL A 145 4.23 -10.77 50.79
N CYS A 146 3.71 -9.57 51.02
CA CYS A 146 2.80 -9.27 52.13
C CYS A 146 1.39 -9.05 51.58
N CYS A 147 0.44 -9.93 51.89
CA CYS A 147 -0.93 -9.84 51.40
C CYS A 147 -1.95 -9.97 52.54
N ILE A 148 -3.01 -9.17 52.49
CA ILE A 148 -4.15 -9.26 53.41
C ILE A 148 -5.25 -10.02 52.66
N GLY A 149 -5.50 -11.27 53.07
CA GLY A 149 -6.60 -12.10 52.54
C GLY A 149 -6.17 -13.29 51.69
N ARG A 150 -5.75 -13.08 50.42
CA ARG A 150 -5.48 -14.17 49.48
C ARG A 150 -3.99 -14.49 49.36
N LYS A 151 -3.63 -15.78 49.37
CA LYS A 151 -2.27 -16.24 49.08
C LYS A 151 -1.88 -15.87 47.66
N PHE A 152 -0.65 -15.37 47.51
CA PHE A 152 -0.13 -14.84 46.25
C PHE A 152 1.38 -14.98 46.25
N GLU A 153 1.97 -15.33 45.12
CA GLU A 153 3.41 -15.54 44.95
C GLU A 153 3.99 -14.54 43.94
N GLY A 154 5.22 -14.11 44.20
CA GLY A 154 5.98 -13.25 43.30
C GLY A 154 7.31 -13.91 43.00
N TRP A 155 7.72 -13.91 41.74
CA TRP A 155 8.99 -14.47 41.28
C TRP A 155 9.75 -13.45 40.44
N HIS A 156 11.08 -13.55 40.45
CA HIS A 156 11.99 -12.70 39.71
C HIS A 156 12.99 -13.55 38.93
N MET A 157 13.25 -13.17 37.68
CA MET A 157 14.17 -13.88 36.80
C MET A 157 15.11 -12.91 36.08
N ASN A 158 16.40 -13.25 36.01
CA ASN A 158 17.40 -12.51 35.24
C ASN A 158 17.84 -13.32 34.04
N VAL A 159 17.54 -12.86 32.83
CA VAL A 159 17.80 -13.62 31.58
C VAL A 159 18.63 -12.79 30.62
N SER A 160 19.47 -13.41 29.80
CA SER A 160 20.13 -12.72 28.69
C SER A 160 19.13 -12.24 27.61
N SER A 161 19.56 -11.33 26.73
CA SER A 161 18.72 -10.81 25.64
C SER A 161 18.30 -11.87 24.62
N GLU A 162 19.08 -12.96 24.52
CA GLU A 162 18.85 -14.10 23.62
C GLU A 162 18.25 -15.32 24.35
N GLU A 163 18.05 -15.22 25.67
CA GLU A 163 17.48 -16.29 26.49
C GLU A 163 18.25 -17.63 26.43
N ASN A 164 19.56 -17.57 26.21
CA ASN A 164 20.42 -18.75 26.08
C ASN A 164 20.35 -19.67 27.30
N GLU A 165 20.18 -19.10 28.50
CA GLU A 165 20.02 -19.88 29.74
C GLU A 165 18.73 -20.73 29.74
N ILE A 166 17.66 -20.21 29.13
CA ILE A 166 16.36 -20.88 29.03
C ILE A 166 16.40 -21.93 27.92
N ALA A 167 17.03 -21.62 26.79
CA ALA A 167 17.26 -22.57 25.71
C ALA A 167 18.06 -23.79 26.21
N ALA A 168 19.12 -23.55 27.00
CA ALA A 168 19.93 -24.63 27.59
C ALA A 168 19.11 -25.56 28.51
N VAL A 169 18.17 -25.02 29.31
CA VAL A 169 17.28 -25.83 30.15
C VAL A 169 16.44 -26.79 29.30
N LEU A 170 15.88 -26.30 28.20
CA LEU A 170 15.06 -27.13 27.30
C LEU A 170 15.92 -28.11 26.50
N GLU A 171 17.09 -27.71 26.02
CA GLU A 171 18.03 -28.59 25.34
C GLU A 171 18.51 -29.74 26.22
N ASP A 172 18.87 -29.47 27.47
CA ASP A 172 19.29 -30.50 28.42
C ASP A 172 18.14 -31.46 28.73
N GLY A 173 16.92 -30.94 28.84
CA GLY A 173 15.72 -31.73 29.02
C GLY A 173 15.45 -32.67 27.83
N LEU A 174 15.63 -32.17 26.61
CA LEU A 174 15.47 -32.95 25.37
C LEU A 174 16.61 -33.97 25.21
N LYS A 175 17.87 -33.59 25.44
CA LYS A 175 19.05 -34.48 25.36
C LYS A 175 19.00 -35.59 26.40
N SER A 176 18.50 -35.30 27.61
CA SER A 176 18.34 -36.29 28.68
C SER A 176 17.07 -37.14 28.57
N GLY A 177 16.20 -36.86 27.60
CA GLY A 177 14.92 -37.55 27.41
C GLY A 177 13.88 -37.29 28.50
N ARG A 178 14.10 -36.32 29.38
CA ARG A 178 13.16 -35.95 30.46
C ARG A 178 11.95 -35.17 29.95
N ILE A 179 12.11 -34.49 28.82
CA ILE A 179 11.03 -33.89 28.04
C ILE A 179 11.15 -34.39 26.59
N ALA A 180 10.02 -34.57 25.91
CA ALA A 180 9.97 -35.04 24.53
C ALA A 180 8.94 -34.23 23.75
N ILE A 181 9.27 -33.86 22.51
CA ILE A 181 8.34 -33.11 21.66
C ILE A 181 7.12 -34.00 21.35
N PRO A 182 5.89 -33.58 21.70
CA PRO A 182 4.70 -34.38 21.49
C PRO A 182 4.52 -34.77 20.01
N GLY A 183 4.45 -36.07 19.73
CA GLY A 183 4.27 -36.62 18.38
C GLY A 183 5.54 -36.72 17.54
N ALA A 184 6.73 -36.48 18.11
CA ALA A 184 7.99 -36.79 17.44
C ALA A 184 8.22 -38.32 17.40
N ASP A 185 8.56 -38.84 16.22
CA ASP A 185 8.98 -40.24 16.05
C ASP A 185 10.39 -40.41 16.63
N PRO A 186 10.59 -41.22 17.69
CA PRO A 186 11.88 -41.40 18.34
C PRO A 186 12.96 -41.98 17.42
N ASN A 187 12.57 -42.57 16.28
CA ASN A 187 13.47 -43.24 15.34
C ASN A 187 13.84 -42.40 14.10
N ALA A 188 13.42 -41.13 14.03
CA ALA A 188 13.76 -40.25 12.92
C ALA A 188 15.12 -39.56 13.15
N GLU A 189 16.20 -40.33 13.18
CA GLU A 189 17.54 -39.76 13.04
C GLU A 189 17.70 -39.18 11.61
N ASP A 190 18.33 -38.00 11.50
CA ASP A 190 18.83 -37.40 10.24
C ASP A 190 17.88 -36.72 9.23
N VAL A 191 16.68 -36.25 9.59
CA VAL A 191 15.90 -35.41 8.64
C VAL A 191 16.43 -33.97 8.53
N PHE A 192 17.14 -33.48 9.56
CA PHE A 192 17.60 -32.10 9.69
C PHE A 192 19.08 -31.88 9.36
N SER A 193 19.86 -32.94 9.19
CA SER A 193 21.32 -32.88 8.96
C SER A 193 21.68 -32.14 7.67
N ASP A 194 20.83 -32.23 6.64
CA ASP A 194 21.04 -31.61 5.34
C ASP A 194 20.45 -30.19 5.22
N ILE A 195 19.76 -29.69 6.25
CA ILE A 195 19.06 -28.40 6.23
C ILE A 195 19.95 -27.32 6.83
N ARG A 196 20.57 -26.50 5.97
CA ARG A 196 21.51 -25.45 6.39
C ARG A 196 20.92 -24.04 6.41
N SER A 197 19.69 -23.88 5.95
CA SER A 197 18.99 -22.60 5.93
C SER A 197 17.50 -22.77 6.20
N PHE A 198 16.89 -21.71 6.74
CA PHE A 198 15.46 -21.64 7.00
C PHE A 198 14.62 -21.83 5.72
N THR A 199 15.08 -21.24 4.61
CA THR A 199 14.49 -21.44 3.29
C THR A 199 14.44 -22.92 2.89
N GLN A 200 15.51 -23.66 3.13
CA GLN A 200 15.61 -25.09 2.81
C GLN A 200 14.71 -25.93 3.73
N TYR A 201 14.60 -25.54 5.00
CA TYR A 201 13.67 -26.14 5.96
C TYR A 201 12.23 -26.03 5.46
N LEU A 202 11.79 -24.83 5.13
CA LEU A 202 10.41 -24.64 4.68
C LEU A 202 10.13 -25.25 3.32
N LYS A 203 11.10 -25.33 2.42
CA LYS A 203 10.93 -26.07 1.16
C LYS A 203 10.66 -27.55 1.41
N GLN A 204 11.43 -28.18 2.29
CA GLN A 204 11.33 -29.60 2.61
C GLN A 204 10.06 -29.94 3.41
N PHE A 205 9.61 -29.05 4.29
CA PHE A 205 8.45 -29.27 5.16
C PHE A 205 7.18 -28.51 4.76
N SER A 206 7.20 -27.77 3.64
CA SER A 206 6.10 -26.94 3.14
C SER A 206 4.76 -27.68 3.08
N GLY A 207 4.75 -28.91 2.55
CA GLY A 207 3.55 -29.74 2.47
C GLY A 207 2.94 -30.06 3.85
N LYS A 208 3.77 -30.48 4.81
CA LYS A 208 3.31 -30.78 6.19
C LYS A 208 2.81 -29.53 6.91
N ILE A 209 3.46 -28.38 6.69
CA ILE A 209 3.05 -27.09 7.26
C ILE A 209 1.73 -26.63 6.65
N ALA A 210 1.58 -26.72 5.32
CA ALA A 210 0.33 -26.40 4.63
C ALA A 210 -0.83 -27.29 5.13
N ASP A 211 -0.60 -28.58 5.31
CA ASP A 211 -1.61 -29.50 5.85
C ASP A 211 -1.98 -29.18 7.31
N ARG A 212 -1.00 -28.77 8.13
CA ARG A 212 -1.27 -28.32 9.50
C ARG A 212 -2.08 -27.02 9.52
N ILE A 213 -1.76 -26.06 8.64
CA ILE A 213 -2.53 -24.83 8.47
C ILE A 213 -3.96 -25.14 8.03
N LYS A 214 -4.16 -26.04 7.05
CA LYS A 214 -5.50 -26.48 6.60
C LYS A 214 -6.32 -27.11 7.73
N LYS A 215 -5.68 -27.89 8.62
CA LYS A 215 -6.34 -28.46 9.81
C LYS A 215 -6.72 -27.40 10.86
N CYS A 216 -5.87 -26.38 11.04
CA CYS A 216 -6.16 -25.28 11.97
C CYS A 216 -7.22 -24.31 11.42
N PHE A 217 -7.33 -24.18 10.10
CA PHE A 217 -8.25 -23.27 9.42
C PHE A 217 -9.04 -24.02 8.34
N PRO A 218 -10.07 -24.80 8.73
CA PRO A 218 -10.88 -25.53 7.76
C PRO A 218 -11.59 -24.54 6.81
N PRO A 219 -11.52 -24.76 5.49
CA PRO A 219 -12.12 -23.84 4.53
C PRO A 219 -13.64 -23.84 4.64
N VAL A 220 -14.25 -22.67 4.45
CA VAL A 220 -15.70 -22.50 4.56
C VAL A 220 -16.45 -23.24 3.44
N TYR A 221 -15.83 -23.36 2.28
CA TYR A 221 -16.36 -24.01 1.09
C TYR A 221 -15.28 -24.88 0.44
N HIS A 222 -15.67 -26.08 -0.01
CA HIS A 222 -14.81 -27.03 -0.70
C HIS A 222 -15.19 -27.08 -2.19
N PRO A 223 -14.37 -26.51 -3.09
CA PRO A 223 -14.60 -26.61 -4.53
C PRO A 223 -14.62 -28.06 -4.99
N GLY A 224 -15.68 -28.48 -5.70
CA GLY A 224 -15.83 -29.84 -6.24
C GLY A 224 -16.61 -30.82 -5.36
N GLU A 225 -16.63 -30.63 -4.03
CA GLU A 225 -17.43 -31.45 -3.12
C GLU A 225 -18.83 -30.86 -2.86
N GLN A 226 -18.91 -29.53 -2.79
CA GLN A 226 -20.15 -28.81 -2.51
C GLN A 226 -20.70 -28.14 -3.78
N PRO A 227 -22.02 -28.21 -4.03
CA PRO A 227 -22.62 -27.52 -5.17
C PRO A 227 -22.71 -26.01 -4.92
N VAL A 228 -22.52 -25.25 -6.00
CA VAL A 228 -22.76 -23.80 -6.02
C VAL A 228 -24.25 -23.49 -5.87
N SER A 229 -24.59 -22.41 -5.16
CA SER A 229 -25.98 -22.00 -4.91
C SER A 229 -26.79 -21.71 -6.17
N ASP A 230 -28.11 -21.96 -6.12
CA ASP A 230 -29.01 -21.75 -7.26
C ASP A 230 -29.00 -20.32 -7.80
N LYS A 231 -28.83 -19.32 -6.91
CA LYS A 231 -28.71 -17.92 -7.30
C LYS A 231 -27.40 -17.58 -8.02
N LEU A 232 -26.30 -18.25 -7.68
CA LEU A 232 -25.08 -18.12 -8.47
C LEU A 232 -25.19 -18.84 -9.82
N ARG A 233 -25.92 -19.96 -9.90
CA ARG A 233 -26.21 -20.62 -11.18
C ARG A 233 -27.08 -19.75 -12.10
N GLU A 234 -28.08 -19.06 -11.54
CA GLU A 234 -28.90 -18.07 -12.25
C GLU A 234 -28.03 -16.94 -12.83
N VAL A 235 -27.11 -16.39 -12.02
CA VAL A 235 -26.13 -15.38 -12.48
C VAL A 235 -25.25 -15.94 -13.59
N ASN A 236 -24.73 -17.17 -13.44
CA ASN A 236 -23.86 -17.79 -14.44
C ASN A 236 -24.58 -18.01 -15.78
N GLN A 237 -25.84 -18.45 -15.75
CA GLN A 237 -26.68 -18.59 -16.94
C GLN A 237 -26.96 -17.23 -17.60
N TYR A 238 -27.22 -16.20 -16.80
CA TYR A 238 -27.42 -14.84 -17.32
C TYR A 238 -26.18 -14.31 -18.02
N VAL A 239 -24.99 -14.49 -17.41
CA VAL A 239 -23.69 -14.13 -18.01
C VAL A 239 -23.51 -14.88 -19.33
N ALA A 240 -23.70 -16.19 -19.36
CA ALA A 240 -23.57 -17.01 -20.57
C ALA A 240 -24.46 -16.50 -21.72
N ASN A 241 -25.71 -16.12 -21.42
CA ASN A 241 -26.66 -15.62 -22.41
C ASN A 241 -26.33 -14.22 -22.93
N HIS A 242 -25.75 -13.34 -22.09
CA HIS A 242 -25.48 -11.94 -22.46
C HIS A 242 -24.09 -11.73 -23.05
N THR A 243 -23.08 -12.45 -22.57
CA THR A 243 -21.68 -12.26 -22.99
C THR A 243 -21.15 -13.39 -23.86
N GLY A 244 -21.88 -14.50 -24.00
CA GLY A 244 -21.48 -15.65 -24.82
C GLY A 244 -20.44 -16.58 -24.18
N TYR A 245 -20.15 -16.41 -22.89
CA TYR A 245 -19.25 -17.28 -22.11
C TYR A 245 -19.73 -17.38 -20.65
N SER A 246 -19.43 -18.48 -19.97
CA SER A 246 -19.75 -18.69 -18.55
C SER A 246 -18.58 -18.31 -17.63
N LEU A 247 -18.87 -18.10 -16.34
CA LEU A 247 -17.84 -18.02 -15.30
C LEU A 247 -17.15 -19.38 -15.16
N PHE A 248 -15.83 -19.36 -14.95
CA PHE A 248 -15.05 -20.57 -14.70
C PHE A 248 -15.39 -21.20 -13.34
N ASP A 249 -15.12 -22.50 -13.20
CA ASP A 249 -15.36 -23.24 -11.96
C ASP A 249 -14.63 -22.62 -10.75
N ALA A 250 -13.39 -22.16 -10.95
CA ALA A 250 -12.63 -21.47 -9.91
C ALA A 250 -13.28 -20.13 -9.51
N GLN A 251 -13.85 -19.38 -10.47
CA GLN A 251 -14.57 -18.13 -10.20
C GLN A 251 -15.88 -18.38 -9.44
N LEU A 252 -16.62 -19.43 -9.84
CA LEU A 252 -17.85 -19.84 -9.18
C LEU A 252 -17.57 -20.32 -7.75
N GLY A 253 -16.51 -21.11 -7.56
CA GLY A 253 -16.07 -21.56 -6.25
C GLY A 253 -15.66 -20.40 -5.34
N ALA A 254 -14.89 -19.45 -5.87
CA ALA A 254 -14.53 -18.23 -5.14
C ALA A 254 -15.78 -17.40 -4.78
N ALA A 255 -16.72 -17.21 -5.71
CA ALA A 255 -17.94 -16.47 -5.47
C ALA A 255 -18.84 -17.14 -4.41
N GLU A 256 -18.93 -18.48 -4.41
CA GLU A 256 -19.68 -19.25 -3.41
C GLU A 256 -19.01 -19.17 -2.03
N ALA A 257 -17.68 -19.26 -1.96
CA ALA A 257 -16.93 -19.08 -0.71
C ALA A 257 -17.16 -17.67 -0.13
N LEU A 258 -17.09 -16.62 -0.96
CA LEU A 258 -17.40 -15.25 -0.55
C LEU A 258 -18.85 -15.13 -0.05
N ARG A 259 -19.82 -15.72 -0.78
CA ARG A 259 -21.24 -15.72 -0.40
C ARG A 259 -21.46 -16.35 0.97
N GLN A 260 -20.86 -17.51 1.23
CA GLN A 260 -20.96 -18.18 2.53
C GLN A 260 -20.32 -17.36 3.65
N GLN A 261 -19.17 -16.74 3.39
CA GLN A 261 -18.52 -15.90 4.39
C GLN A 261 -19.30 -14.61 4.68
N LEU A 262 -20.02 -14.06 3.70
CA LEU A 262 -20.94 -12.94 3.89
C LEU A 262 -22.10 -13.28 4.84
N GLU A 263 -22.45 -14.54 5.06
CA GLU A 263 -23.42 -14.94 6.09
C GLU A 263 -22.85 -14.76 7.51
N ARG A 264 -21.57 -15.05 7.69
CA ARG A 264 -20.89 -15.09 9.01
C ARG A 264 -20.29 -13.74 9.40
N SER A 265 -19.75 -13.00 8.43
CA SER A 265 -19.00 -11.77 8.66
C SER A 265 -19.63 -10.56 7.96
N LYS A 266 -19.36 -9.36 8.49
CA LYS A 266 -19.67 -8.10 7.80
C LYS A 266 -18.70 -7.84 6.63
N LEU A 267 -17.45 -8.29 6.77
CA LEU A 267 -16.36 -8.01 5.84
C LEU A 267 -15.86 -9.29 5.20
N VAL A 268 -15.70 -9.27 3.88
CA VAL A 268 -15.02 -10.31 3.12
C VAL A 268 -14.04 -9.68 2.14
N LEU A 269 -12.90 -10.32 1.91
CA LEU A 269 -11.83 -9.88 1.05
C LEU A 269 -11.66 -10.85 -0.12
N LEU A 270 -11.64 -10.33 -1.34
CA LEU A 270 -11.25 -11.08 -2.53
C LEU A 270 -9.84 -10.61 -2.94
N VAL A 271 -8.85 -11.43 -2.65
CA VAL A 271 -7.46 -11.20 -3.02
C VAL A 271 -7.18 -12.00 -4.28
N ALA A 272 -7.35 -11.36 -5.43
CA ALA A 272 -7.27 -12.06 -6.70
C ALA A 272 -6.44 -11.28 -7.72
N GLU A 273 -5.65 -11.99 -8.51
CA GLU A 273 -4.76 -11.38 -9.50
C GLU A 273 -5.52 -10.49 -10.51
N CYS A 274 -4.82 -9.55 -11.11
CA CYS A 274 -5.38 -8.76 -12.22
C CYS A 274 -5.74 -9.69 -13.38
N GLY A 275 -6.96 -9.56 -13.91
CA GLY A 275 -7.44 -10.40 -15.02
C GLY A 275 -8.36 -11.56 -14.59
N THR A 276 -8.37 -11.95 -13.32
CA THR A 276 -9.20 -13.07 -12.79
C THR A 276 -10.72 -12.84 -12.78
N GLY A 277 -11.20 -11.64 -13.15
CA GLY A 277 -12.63 -11.32 -13.15
C GLY A 277 -13.20 -10.86 -11.80
N LYS A 278 -12.39 -10.19 -10.96
CA LYS A 278 -12.78 -9.64 -9.64
C LYS A 278 -14.16 -8.98 -9.61
N THR A 279 -14.47 -8.13 -10.60
CA THR A 279 -15.77 -7.46 -10.70
C THR A 279 -16.94 -8.45 -10.76
N LYS A 280 -16.84 -9.48 -11.63
CA LYS A 280 -17.90 -10.48 -11.81
C LYS A 280 -18.01 -11.37 -10.57
N ILE A 281 -16.89 -11.83 -10.00
CA ILE A 281 -16.88 -12.65 -8.77
C ILE A 281 -17.52 -11.89 -7.60
N GLY A 282 -17.06 -10.67 -7.31
CA GLY A 282 -17.55 -9.88 -6.18
C GLY A 282 -19.03 -9.48 -6.31
N SER A 283 -19.46 -9.09 -7.52
CA SER A 283 -20.87 -8.74 -7.78
C SER A 283 -21.78 -9.97 -7.75
N ALA A 284 -21.37 -11.10 -8.33
CA ALA A 284 -22.11 -12.36 -8.29
C ALA A 284 -22.28 -12.89 -6.86
N ALA A 285 -21.20 -12.91 -6.07
CA ALA A 285 -21.25 -13.30 -4.67
C ALA A 285 -22.21 -12.43 -3.85
N LEU A 286 -22.17 -11.11 -4.07
CA LEU A 286 -23.06 -10.18 -3.38
C LEU A 286 -24.52 -10.38 -3.77
N TYR A 287 -24.82 -10.52 -5.07
CA TYR A 287 -26.17 -10.76 -5.55
C TYR A 287 -26.73 -12.07 -4.98
N ALA A 288 -25.94 -13.15 -5.06
CA ALA A 288 -26.35 -14.44 -4.50
C ALA A 288 -26.61 -14.35 -2.99
N TYR A 289 -25.77 -13.62 -2.23
CA TYR A 289 -26.04 -13.36 -0.83
C TYR A 289 -27.35 -12.57 -0.63
N GLN A 290 -27.60 -11.52 -1.41
CA GLN A 290 -28.78 -10.67 -1.24
C GLN A 290 -30.10 -11.37 -1.59
N HIS A 291 -30.08 -12.29 -2.56
CA HIS A 291 -31.25 -12.94 -3.17
C HIS A 291 -31.41 -14.44 -2.85
N SER A 292 -30.56 -15.01 -2.00
CA SER A 292 -30.63 -16.43 -1.61
C SER A 292 -31.68 -16.72 -0.54
N SER A 293 -32.16 -15.71 0.20
CA SER A 293 -33.10 -15.92 1.30
C SER A 293 -34.33 -15.04 1.16
N PRO A 294 -35.54 -15.63 1.01
CA PRO A 294 -36.79 -14.88 0.89
C PRO A 294 -37.10 -13.98 2.08
N LYS A 295 -36.53 -14.28 3.27
CA LYS A 295 -36.72 -13.49 4.50
C LYS A 295 -35.88 -12.21 4.52
N ARG A 296 -34.87 -12.06 3.66
CA ARG A 296 -34.02 -10.87 3.64
C ARG A 296 -34.74 -9.71 2.97
N ARG A 297 -34.62 -8.52 3.58
CA ARG A 297 -35.05 -7.25 2.98
C ARG A 297 -34.48 -7.04 1.57
N THR A 298 -33.24 -7.49 1.38
CA THR A 298 -32.49 -7.34 0.12
C THR A 298 -32.95 -8.25 -1.01
N ASN A 299 -33.80 -9.25 -0.73
CA ASN A 299 -34.22 -10.27 -1.69
C ASN A 299 -35.10 -9.72 -2.83
N ARG A 300 -35.71 -8.55 -2.65
CA ARG A 300 -36.51 -7.88 -3.69
C ARG A 300 -35.80 -6.66 -4.26
N LYS A 301 -35.02 -5.96 -3.43
CA LYS A 301 -34.25 -4.80 -3.83
C LYS A 301 -33.12 -4.53 -2.84
N ALA A 302 -31.99 -4.07 -3.33
CA ALA A 302 -30.86 -3.64 -2.51
C ALA A 302 -30.25 -2.35 -3.08
N PHE A 303 -29.80 -1.47 -2.20
CA PHE A 303 -29.04 -0.27 -2.56
C PHE A 303 -27.57 -0.49 -2.22
N ASN A 304 -26.78 -0.74 -3.26
CA ASN A 304 -25.37 -1.08 -3.18
C ASN A 304 -24.51 0.11 -3.65
N VAL A 305 -23.37 0.32 -3.01
CA VAL A 305 -22.38 1.33 -3.42
C VAL A 305 -21.10 0.63 -3.85
N VAL A 306 -20.52 1.07 -4.96
CA VAL A 306 -19.21 0.62 -5.44
C VAL A 306 -18.27 1.82 -5.44
N ILE A 307 -17.09 1.69 -4.82
CA ILE A 307 -16.02 2.68 -4.96
C ILE A 307 -14.92 2.05 -5.81
N CYS A 308 -14.52 2.77 -6.86
CA CYS A 308 -13.50 2.32 -7.80
C CYS A 308 -12.64 3.50 -8.30
N PRO A 309 -11.48 3.28 -8.91
CA PRO A 309 -10.77 4.32 -9.64
C PRO A 309 -11.60 4.98 -10.76
N SER A 310 -11.46 6.30 -10.96
CA SER A 310 -12.26 7.09 -11.91
C SER A 310 -12.35 6.55 -13.33
N HIS A 311 -11.28 5.94 -13.84
CA HIS A 311 -11.22 5.45 -15.22
C HIS A 311 -11.90 4.08 -15.41
N ILE A 312 -12.22 3.33 -14.34
CA ILE A 312 -12.99 2.07 -14.46
C ILE A 312 -14.46 2.20 -14.09
N ALA A 313 -14.94 3.39 -13.71
CA ALA A 313 -16.34 3.57 -13.33
C ALA A 313 -17.32 3.17 -14.46
N GLY A 314 -16.97 3.49 -15.72
CA GLY A 314 -17.75 3.06 -16.90
C GLY A 314 -17.75 1.54 -17.10
N LYS A 315 -16.58 0.91 -16.92
CA LYS A 315 -16.42 -0.55 -16.99
C LYS A 315 -17.28 -1.25 -15.93
N TRP A 316 -17.31 -0.74 -14.70
CA TRP A 316 -18.16 -1.26 -13.63
C TRP A 316 -19.66 -1.24 -13.99
N VAL A 317 -20.14 -0.14 -14.59
CA VAL A 317 -21.54 -0.05 -15.06
C VAL A 317 -21.84 -1.12 -16.12
N ARG A 318 -20.94 -1.28 -17.10
CA ARG A 318 -21.07 -2.30 -18.16
C ARG A 318 -21.09 -3.71 -17.57
N GLU A 319 -20.07 -4.06 -16.79
CA GLU A 319 -19.92 -5.41 -16.23
C GLU A 319 -21.06 -5.78 -15.28
N LEU A 320 -21.62 -4.83 -14.52
CA LEU A 320 -22.79 -5.08 -13.68
C LEU A 320 -24.04 -5.44 -14.50
N HIS A 321 -24.32 -4.72 -15.59
CA HIS A 321 -25.45 -5.05 -16.46
C HIS A 321 -25.27 -6.36 -17.22
N GLU A 322 -24.03 -6.75 -17.54
CA GLU A 322 -23.69 -8.04 -18.13
C GLU A 322 -23.79 -9.21 -17.14
N THR A 323 -23.59 -8.94 -15.84
CA THR A 323 -23.42 -10.00 -14.83
C THR A 323 -24.67 -10.21 -13.99
N ILE A 324 -25.35 -9.13 -13.58
CA ILE A 324 -26.43 -9.19 -12.60
C ILE A 324 -27.80 -9.06 -13.27
N PRO A 325 -28.67 -10.07 -13.17
CA PRO A 325 -30.01 -10.02 -13.74
C PRO A 325 -30.83 -8.84 -13.22
N GLY A 326 -31.39 -8.04 -14.13
CA GLY A 326 -32.37 -7.00 -13.80
C GLY A 326 -31.87 -5.88 -12.88
N CYS A 327 -30.56 -5.71 -12.74
CA CYS A 327 -30.00 -4.62 -11.94
C CYS A 327 -30.04 -3.27 -12.68
N PHE A 328 -29.95 -2.18 -11.91
CA PHE A 328 -29.73 -0.84 -12.45
C PHE A 328 -28.45 -0.26 -11.87
N ALA A 329 -27.47 0.03 -12.72
CA ALA A 329 -26.16 0.54 -12.31
C ALA A 329 -25.89 1.91 -12.95
N GLN A 330 -25.47 2.90 -12.15
CA GLN A 330 -25.19 4.25 -12.63
C GLN A 330 -23.91 4.82 -12.00
N HIS A 331 -23.07 5.44 -12.83
CA HIS A 331 -21.95 6.26 -12.37
C HIS A 331 -22.46 7.63 -11.90
N VAL A 332 -22.15 7.96 -10.64
CA VAL A 332 -22.64 9.16 -9.95
C VAL A 332 -21.51 10.17 -9.82
N GLN A 333 -21.76 11.39 -10.30
CA GLN A 333 -20.80 12.50 -10.24
C GLN A 333 -21.26 13.67 -9.37
N SER A 334 -22.56 13.77 -9.09
CA SER A 334 -23.17 14.86 -8.33
C SER A 334 -24.16 14.37 -7.26
N MET A 335 -24.52 15.25 -6.32
CA MET A 335 -25.55 14.96 -5.31
C MET A 335 -26.90 14.70 -5.98
N SER A 336 -27.25 15.44 -7.04
CA SER A 336 -28.49 15.23 -7.79
C SER A 336 -28.55 13.85 -8.45
N ASP A 337 -27.41 13.28 -8.85
CA ASP A 337 -27.36 11.91 -9.38
C ASP A 337 -27.63 10.88 -8.29
N VAL A 338 -27.09 11.07 -7.07
CA VAL A 338 -27.39 10.22 -5.90
C VAL A 338 -28.88 10.23 -5.62
N ASP A 339 -29.50 11.41 -5.69
CA ASP A 339 -30.90 11.62 -5.37
C ASP A 339 -31.82 10.89 -6.33
N ARG A 340 -31.59 11.08 -7.63
CA ARG A 340 -32.32 10.40 -8.70
C ARG A 340 -32.16 8.88 -8.59
N LEU A 341 -30.93 8.41 -8.36
CA LEU A 341 -30.66 6.99 -8.21
C LEU A 341 -31.37 6.39 -6.98
N TYR A 342 -31.41 7.13 -5.88
CA TYR A 342 -32.13 6.72 -4.67
C TYR A 342 -33.65 6.74 -4.86
N GLU A 343 -34.18 7.67 -5.66
CA GLU A 343 -35.60 7.69 -6.06
C GLU A 343 -35.97 6.46 -6.87
N VAL A 344 -35.14 6.06 -7.84
CA VAL A 344 -35.32 4.79 -8.59
C VAL A 344 -35.36 3.60 -7.64
N TYR A 345 -34.46 3.51 -6.66
CA TYR A 345 -34.48 2.44 -5.65
C TYR A 345 -35.75 2.46 -4.76
N ARG A 346 -36.33 3.64 -4.52
CA ARG A 346 -37.57 3.76 -3.74
C ARG A 346 -38.79 3.32 -4.55
N GLN A 347 -38.85 3.69 -5.82
CA GLN A 347 -39.99 3.45 -6.71
C GLN A 347 -39.99 2.04 -7.32
N GLU A 348 -38.82 1.53 -7.72
CA GLU A 348 -38.67 0.22 -8.37
C GLU A 348 -38.26 -0.88 -7.38
N ASN A 349 -38.73 -2.11 -7.62
CA ASN A 349 -38.29 -3.31 -6.90
C ASN A 349 -37.12 -3.98 -7.63
N LYS A 350 -35.99 -3.27 -7.73
CA LYS A 350 -34.76 -3.75 -8.36
C LYS A 350 -33.53 -3.48 -7.51
N THR A 351 -32.48 -4.26 -7.72
CA THR A 351 -31.16 -3.98 -7.12
C THR A 351 -30.48 -2.84 -7.86
N VAL A 352 -30.08 -1.82 -7.10
CA VAL A 352 -29.46 -0.59 -7.62
C VAL A 352 -27.99 -0.52 -7.16
N TYR A 353 -27.10 -0.18 -8.09
CA TYR A 353 -25.68 0.04 -7.84
C TYR A 353 -25.29 1.50 -8.10
N CYS A 354 -24.82 2.17 -7.06
CA CYS A 354 -24.24 3.51 -7.11
C CYS A 354 -22.73 3.40 -7.29
N ILE A 355 -22.21 3.67 -8.50
CA ILE A 355 -20.77 3.66 -8.75
C ILE A 355 -20.19 5.04 -8.46
N LEU A 356 -19.24 5.09 -7.55
CA LEU A 356 -18.47 6.27 -7.16
C LEU A 356 -17.02 6.09 -7.58
N SER A 357 -16.44 7.13 -8.15
CA SER A 357 -14.99 7.21 -8.28
C SER A 357 -14.34 7.55 -6.93
N LYS A 358 -13.11 7.11 -6.70
CA LYS A 358 -12.33 7.50 -5.51
C LYS A 358 -12.23 9.03 -5.35
N GLU A 359 -12.18 9.74 -6.46
CA GLU A 359 -12.12 11.20 -6.51
C GLU A 359 -13.48 11.81 -6.14
N THR A 360 -14.59 11.34 -6.71
CA THR A 360 -15.93 11.87 -6.39
C THR A 360 -16.41 11.50 -4.98
N ALA A 361 -15.96 10.35 -4.44
CA ALA A 361 -16.23 9.97 -3.06
C ALA A 361 -15.55 10.92 -2.05
N ARG A 362 -14.33 11.40 -2.37
CA ARG A 362 -13.48 12.20 -1.48
C ARG A 362 -13.58 13.69 -1.69
N ASN A 363 -13.51 14.15 -2.94
CA ASN A 363 -13.29 15.55 -3.27
C ASN A 363 -14.49 16.38 -2.85
N GLY A 364 -14.34 17.04 -1.70
CA GLY A 364 -15.26 18.02 -1.17
C GLY A 364 -14.90 19.44 -1.58
N TYR A 365 -15.62 20.38 -0.98
CA TYR A 365 -15.41 21.80 -1.15
C TYR A 365 -14.06 22.14 -0.52
N MET A 366 -13.35 23.06 -1.18
CA MET A 366 -12.13 23.58 -0.60
C MET A 366 -12.51 24.50 0.56
N LEU A 367 -11.83 24.36 1.69
CA LEU A 367 -11.98 25.28 2.81
C LEU A 367 -11.00 26.45 2.64
N LYS A 368 -11.43 27.67 2.96
CA LYS A 368 -10.58 28.86 3.13
C LYS A 368 -10.69 29.38 4.56
N PRO A 369 -9.68 30.10 5.08
CA PRO A 369 -9.81 30.74 6.38
C PRO A 369 -10.97 31.75 6.36
N ALA A 370 -11.84 31.66 7.36
CA ALA A 370 -12.97 32.56 7.60
C ALA A 370 -12.59 33.77 8.48
N VAL A 371 -11.37 33.76 9.04
CA VAL A 371 -10.87 34.83 9.89
C VAL A 371 -10.52 36.06 9.05
N SER A 372 -10.86 37.23 9.59
CA SER A 372 -10.56 38.53 8.98
C SER A 372 -9.58 39.32 9.83
N TRP A 373 -8.77 40.17 9.18
CA TRP A 373 -7.81 41.01 9.90
C TRP A 373 -8.48 42.27 10.44
N ASN A 374 -8.53 42.41 11.77
CA ASN A 374 -9.02 43.62 12.42
C ASN A 374 -7.87 44.59 12.72
N ARG A 375 -7.93 45.81 12.13
CA ARG A 375 -6.89 46.84 12.30
C ARG A 375 -6.79 47.39 13.73
N LEU A 376 -7.92 47.52 14.45
CA LEU A 376 -7.95 48.08 15.81
C LEU A 376 -7.39 47.07 16.82
N LYS A 377 -7.74 45.79 16.66
CA LYS A 377 -7.28 44.71 17.56
C LYS A 377 -5.91 44.13 17.18
N LYS A 378 -5.33 44.55 16.05
CA LYS A 378 -4.04 44.07 15.51
C LYS A 378 -3.94 42.53 15.52
N GLY A 379 -4.97 41.85 15.02
CA GLY A 379 -5.02 40.39 15.01
C GLY A 379 -6.15 39.84 14.14
N PHE A 380 -6.05 38.55 13.81
CA PHE A 380 -7.10 37.82 13.10
C PHE A 380 -8.24 37.46 14.05
N THR A 381 -9.46 37.87 13.71
CA THR A 381 -10.63 37.70 14.57
C THR A 381 -11.56 36.59 14.08
N CYS A 382 -12.19 35.90 15.04
CA CYS A 382 -13.28 34.98 14.74
C CYS A 382 -14.47 35.73 14.12
N PRO A 383 -15.09 35.20 13.05
CA PRO A 383 -16.21 35.87 12.37
C PRO A 383 -17.47 36.00 13.24
N VAL A 384 -17.64 35.14 14.25
CA VAL A 384 -18.84 35.11 15.11
C VAL A 384 -18.60 35.86 16.43
N CYS A 385 -17.62 35.45 17.24
CA CYS A 385 -17.41 36.06 18.56
C CYS A 385 -16.48 37.28 18.55
N GLY A 386 -15.79 37.55 17.44
CA GLY A 386 -14.84 38.68 17.33
C GLY A 386 -13.58 38.55 18.20
N GLY A 387 -13.35 37.39 18.82
CA GLY A 387 -12.15 37.08 19.61
C GLY A 387 -10.90 36.97 18.73
N VAL A 388 -9.78 37.57 19.16
CA VAL A 388 -8.49 37.55 18.46
C VAL A 388 -7.84 36.20 18.66
N GLN A 389 -7.53 35.49 17.58
CA GLN A 389 -6.92 34.16 17.67
C GLN A 389 -5.45 34.27 18.05
N GLU A 390 -5.01 33.33 18.89
CA GLU A 390 -3.64 33.27 19.43
C GLU A 390 -2.91 32.02 18.93
N MET A 391 -1.59 32.10 18.81
CA MET A 391 -0.69 30.99 18.53
C MET A 391 0.38 30.87 19.61
N SER A 392 0.82 29.65 19.88
CA SER A 392 1.92 29.40 20.81
C SER A 392 3.25 29.44 20.06
N VAL A 393 4.16 30.29 20.52
CA VAL A 393 5.54 30.38 20.01
C VAL A 393 6.47 29.81 21.07
N PHE A 394 7.42 28.99 20.61
CA PHE A 394 8.46 28.41 21.44
C PHE A 394 9.81 29.03 21.08
N ASP A 395 10.47 29.62 22.05
CA ASP A 395 11.76 30.32 21.86
C ASP A 395 13.00 29.44 22.15
N GLY A 396 12.79 28.16 22.47
CA GLY A 396 13.84 27.25 22.91
C GLY A 396 13.84 26.97 24.41
N SER A 397 13.25 27.85 25.22
CA SER A 397 13.26 27.78 26.70
C SER A 397 11.85 27.77 27.31
N SER A 398 10.91 28.50 26.73
CA SER A 398 9.52 28.57 27.21
C SER A 398 8.53 28.76 26.07
N SER A 399 7.27 28.35 26.30
CA SER A 399 6.18 28.53 25.34
C SER A 399 5.27 29.66 25.82
N TYR A 400 5.13 30.71 25.02
CA TYR A 400 4.21 31.83 25.28
C TYR A 400 3.20 32.00 24.13
N ARG A 401 2.10 32.71 24.41
CA ARG A 401 1.05 32.97 23.43
C ARG A 401 1.20 34.36 22.84
N VAL A 402 1.03 34.45 21.53
CA VAL A 402 1.00 35.70 20.76
C VAL A 402 -0.20 35.69 19.83
N ASN A 403 -0.60 36.85 19.32
CA ASN A 403 -1.63 36.91 18.27
C ASN A 403 -1.18 36.07 17.07
N ALA A 404 -2.09 35.25 16.56
CA ALA A 404 -1.86 34.45 15.37
C ALA A 404 -1.53 35.35 14.18
N ASP A 405 -0.51 34.97 13.41
CA ASP A 405 -0.12 35.64 12.18
C ASP A 405 -0.81 35.04 10.95
N ALA A 406 -0.53 35.57 9.76
CA ALA A 406 -1.12 35.04 8.52
C ALA A 406 -0.59 33.63 8.20
N GLY A 407 0.66 33.33 8.63
CA GLY A 407 1.28 32.02 8.47
C GLY A 407 0.57 30.93 9.26
N PHE A 408 0.00 31.25 10.42
CA PHE A 408 -0.78 30.32 11.24
C PHE A 408 -2.01 29.77 10.51
N PHE A 409 -2.64 30.57 9.64
CA PHE A 409 -3.81 30.18 8.84
C PHE A 409 -3.45 29.72 7.41
N ARG A 410 -2.16 29.43 7.15
CA ARG A 410 -1.70 28.95 5.86
C ARG A 410 -2.35 27.63 5.44
N ASN A 411 -2.49 26.69 6.38
CA ASN A 411 -3.16 25.40 6.19
C ASN A 411 -3.96 25.04 7.45
N GLU A 412 -5.09 24.37 7.26
CA GLU A 412 -5.96 23.91 8.34
C GLU A 412 -5.28 22.81 9.17
N ASN A 413 -5.39 22.92 10.49
CA ASN A 413 -4.84 22.00 11.47
C ASN A 413 -5.69 22.03 12.76
N SER A 414 -5.42 21.11 13.70
CA SER A 414 -6.20 20.98 14.94
C SER A 414 -6.18 22.23 15.83
N LYS A 415 -5.17 23.10 15.72
CA LYS A 415 -5.02 24.32 16.52
C LYS A 415 -5.75 25.52 15.92
N ASN A 416 -5.96 25.54 14.61
CA ASN A 416 -6.55 26.68 13.89
C ASN A 416 -7.90 26.35 13.22
N HIS A 417 -8.41 25.12 13.36
CA HIS A 417 -9.69 24.71 12.80
C HIS A 417 -10.88 25.36 13.53
N LYS A 418 -10.78 25.57 14.85
CA LYS A 418 -11.85 26.13 15.69
C LYS A 418 -11.38 27.32 16.50
N CYS A 419 -12.31 28.23 16.78
CA CYS A 419 -12.09 29.37 17.65
C CYS A 419 -11.78 28.91 19.08
N GLN A 420 -10.72 29.45 19.68
CA GLN A 420 -10.31 29.09 21.03
C GLN A 420 -11.27 29.58 22.12
N PHE A 421 -12.16 30.52 21.80
CA PHE A 421 -13.11 31.12 22.74
C PHE A 421 -14.52 30.54 22.62
N CYS A 422 -15.07 30.45 21.40
CA CYS A 422 -16.45 30.03 21.17
C CYS A 422 -16.60 28.68 20.44
N GLY A 423 -15.51 28.07 19.97
CA GLY A 423 -15.54 26.78 19.27
C GLY A 423 -16.03 26.82 17.82
N GLU A 424 -16.38 28.00 17.29
CA GLU A 424 -16.83 28.17 15.90
C GLU A 424 -15.74 27.76 14.90
N PRO A 425 -16.06 27.05 13.80
CA PRO A 425 -15.11 26.78 12.73
C PRO A 425 -14.50 28.06 12.16
N LEU A 426 -13.17 28.13 12.12
CA LEU A 426 -12.43 29.27 11.55
C LEU A 426 -12.15 29.11 10.05
N TRP A 427 -12.76 28.10 9.44
CA TRP A 427 -12.59 27.74 8.04
C TRP A 427 -13.97 27.58 7.41
N GLU A 428 -14.19 28.26 6.29
CA GLU A 428 -15.45 28.29 5.55
C GLU A 428 -15.28 27.72 4.14
N MET A 429 -16.39 27.42 3.47
CA MET A 429 -16.35 26.91 2.10
C MET A 429 -15.87 28.01 1.14
N LEU A 430 -14.87 27.70 0.33
CA LEU A 430 -14.44 28.55 -0.78
C LEU A 430 -15.41 28.37 -1.94
N ASN A 431 -16.12 29.44 -2.30
CA ASN A 431 -16.94 29.48 -3.50
C ASN A 431 -16.03 29.76 -4.73
N PRO A 432 -15.82 28.80 -5.65
CA PRO A 432 -14.95 29.00 -6.81
C PRO A 432 -15.48 30.03 -7.81
N ASN A 433 -16.80 30.30 -7.79
CA ASN A 433 -17.46 31.24 -8.70
C ASN A 433 -17.39 32.70 -8.19
N ASP A 434 -17.08 32.91 -6.91
CA ASP A 434 -16.91 34.25 -6.34
C ASP A 434 -15.42 34.64 -6.40
N LEU A 435 -15.07 35.41 -7.44
CA LEU A 435 -13.71 35.88 -7.69
C LEU A 435 -13.45 37.31 -7.19
N ALA A 436 -14.42 37.93 -6.49
CA ALA A 436 -14.31 39.30 -6.04
C ALA A 436 -13.18 39.47 -5.01
N PRO A 437 -12.18 40.33 -5.24
CA PRO A 437 -11.06 40.56 -4.31
C PRO A 437 -11.49 41.02 -2.92
N GLU A 438 -12.55 41.83 -2.84
CA GLU A 438 -13.05 42.42 -1.58
C GLU A 438 -13.62 41.37 -0.61
N ARG A 439 -14.17 40.26 -1.14
CA ARG A 439 -14.76 39.18 -0.34
C ARG A 439 -13.79 38.02 -0.10
N ASN A 440 -12.63 38.04 -0.75
CA ASN A 440 -11.63 36.98 -0.70
C ASN A 440 -10.28 37.53 -0.25
N GLU A 441 -10.14 37.81 1.05
CA GLU A 441 -8.89 38.28 1.66
C GLU A 441 -7.73 37.25 1.57
N TRP A 442 -8.06 35.97 1.37
CA TRP A 442 -7.14 34.85 1.31
C TRP A 442 -7.01 34.30 -0.12
N VAL A 443 -5.78 34.23 -0.63
CA VAL A 443 -5.43 33.71 -1.96
C VAL A 443 -4.75 32.35 -1.83
N ARG A 444 -5.23 31.34 -2.56
CA ARG A 444 -4.63 30.00 -2.56
C ARG A 444 -3.46 29.92 -3.55
N ILE A 445 -2.29 29.51 -3.07
CA ILE A 445 -1.09 29.33 -3.89
C ILE A 445 -0.69 27.85 -3.87
N GLY A 446 -1.21 27.09 -4.84
CA GLY A 446 -0.81 25.70 -5.12
C GLY A 446 -0.61 24.82 -3.89
N GLY A 447 0.56 24.15 -3.83
CA GLY A 447 0.99 23.33 -2.70
C GLY A 447 1.52 24.13 -1.49
N TYR A 448 1.71 25.44 -1.63
CA TYR A 448 2.18 26.29 -0.53
C TYR A 448 1.10 26.42 0.55
N GLY A 449 -0.09 26.92 0.23
CA GLY A 449 -1.05 27.30 1.26
C GLY A 449 -1.98 28.43 0.85
N TYR A 450 -2.68 28.99 1.83
CA TYR A 450 -3.31 30.31 1.71
C TYR A 450 -2.32 31.42 2.10
N VAL A 451 -2.41 32.53 1.36
CA VAL A 451 -1.68 33.77 1.63
C VAL A 451 -2.69 34.90 1.76
N HIS A 452 -2.55 35.70 2.81
CA HIS A 452 -3.41 36.86 3.02
C HIS A 452 -2.96 38.04 2.15
N ARG A 453 -3.88 38.69 1.42
CA ARG A 453 -3.59 39.80 0.49
C ARG A 453 -2.83 40.97 1.13
N ARG A 454 -3.02 41.22 2.44
CA ARG A 454 -2.31 42.30 3.16
C ARG A 454 -0.93 41.92 3.69
N PHE A 455 -0.62 40.62 3.78
CA PHE A 455 0.64 40.13 4.38
C PHE A 455 1.44 39.18 3.47
N PRO A 456 1.53 39.40 2.14
CA PRO A 456 2.28 38.51 1.25
C PRO A 456 3.79 38.46 1.59
N ASN A 457 4.34 39.55 2.15
CA ASN A 457 5.75 39.60 2.59
C ASN A 457 6.10 38.52 3.64
N GLN A 458 5.17 38.19 4.55
CA GLN A 458 5.38 37.11 5.52
C GLN A 458 5.48 35.74 4.82
N ALA A 459 4.72 35.57 3.74
CA ALA A 459 4.75 34.35 2.94
C ALA A 459 6.04 34.22 2.12
N LEU A 460 6.56 35.33 1.57
CA LEU A 460 7.84 35.35 0.85
C LEU A 460 9.01 34.90 1.71
N VAL A 461 9.12 35.43 2.93
CA VAL A 461 10.21 35.09 3.86
C VAL A 461 10.21 33.59 4.22
N SER A 462 9.03 32.98 4.31
CA SER A 462 8.88 31.57 4.67
C SER A 462 8.89 30.61 3.48
N CYS A 463 8.81 31.10 2.24
CA CYS A 463 8.74 30.28 1.03
C CYS A 463 10.13 29.92 0.50
N LYS A 464 10.39 28.63 0.29
CA LYS A 464 11.66 28.11 -0.25
C LYS A 464 11.61 27.74 -1.74
N SER A 465 10.41 27.61 -2.32
CA SER A 465 10.22 27.17 -3.71
C SER A 465 10.14 28.35 -4.66
N LYS A 466 10.98 28.37 -5.70
CA LYS A 466 11.03 29.45 -6.70
C LYS A 466 9.67 29.70 -7.38
N GLU A 467 8.93 28.65 -7.72
CA GLU A 467 7.61 28.78 -8.37
C GLU A 467 6.55 29.41 -7.47
N HIS A 468 6.53 29.03 -6.20
CA HIS A 468 5.59 29.58 -5.24
C HIS A 468 5.95 31.03 -4.92
N THR A 469 7.24 31.35 -4.80
CA THR A 469 7.72 32.72 -4.59
C THR A 469 7.28 33.65 -5.72
N ALA A 470 7.42 33.24 -6.98
CA ALA A 470 6.94 34.03 -8.13
C ALA A 470 5.43 34.33 -8.05
N LYS A 471 4.61 33.34 -7.69
CA LYS A 471 3.15 33.55 -7.50
C LYS A 471 2.81 34.42 -6.28
N ILE A 472 3.62 34.37 -5.21
CA ILE A 472 3.43 35.26 -4.05
C ILE A 472 3.81 36.70 -4.44
N GLU A 473 4.85 36.88 -5.24
CA GLU A 473 5.25 38.19 -5.80
C GLU A 473 4.17 38.77 -6.72
N GLU A 474 3.48 37.95 -7.52
CA GLU A 474 2.30 38.38 -8.28
C GLU A 474 1.19 38.94 -7.37
N VAL A 475 0.93 38.28 -6.24
CA VAL A 475 -0.06 38.77 -5.24
C VAL A 475 0.42 40.05 -4.56
N LEU A 476 1.72 40.20 -4.32
CA LEU A 476 2.31 41.43 -3.76
C LEU A 476 2.19 42.60 -4.73
N ASN A 477 2.48 42.36 -6.01
CA ASN A 477 2.47 43.38 -7.06
C ASN A 477 1.04 43.75 -7.49
N ASN A 478 0.10 42.80 -7.42
CA ASN A 478 -1.31 43.04 -7.70
C ASN A 478 -2.23 42.48 -6.60
N PRO A 479 -2.33 43.16 -5.43
CA PRO A 479 -3.15 42.68 -4.31
C PRO A 479 -4.65 42.66 -4.60
N GLN A 480 -5.13 43.38 -5.62
CA GLN A 480 -6.53 43.38 -6.07
C GLN A 480 -6.74 42.48 -7.31
N GLY A 481 -5.73 41.71 -7.71
CA GLY A 481 -5.83 40.77 -8.81
C GLY A 481 -6.82 39.63 -8.55
N VAL A 482 -7.29 39.02 -9.62
CA VAL A 482 -8.14 37.83 -9.59
C VAL A 482 -7.25 36.60 -9.60
N PHE A 483 -7.26 35.84 -8.51
CA PHE A 483 -6.45 34.63 -8.33
C PHE A 483 -7.37 33.43 -8.07
N PRO A 484 -7.81 32.70 -9.11
CA PRO A 484 -8.67 31.55 -8.94
C PRO A 484 -7.93 30.41 -8.23
N ALA A 485 -8.56 29.83 -7.21
CA ALA A 485 -8.00 28.67 -6.52
C ALA A 485 -8.07 27.43 -7.43
N ARG A 486 -6.95 27.12 -8.10
CA ARG A 486 -6.85 25.93 -8.96
C ARG A 486 -7.15 24.66 -8.15
N GLY A 487 -8.12 23.88 -8.60
CA GLY A 487 -8.57 22.66 -7.93
C GLY A 487 -9.65 22.84 -6.85
N ALA A 488 -10.16 24.07 -6.66
CA ALA A 488 -11.36 24.30 -5.87
C ALA A 488 -12.61 23.89 -6.66
N TYR A 489 -13.47 23.08 -6.06
CA TYR A 489 -14.73 22.65 -6.62
C TYR A 489 -15.85 22.99 -5.64
N ASP A 490 -17.00 23.44 -6.14
CA ASP A 490 -18.22 23.55 -5.35
C ASP A 490 -18.90 22.17 -5.29
N ARG A 491 -18.26 21.23 -4.60
CA ARG A 491 -18.70 19.82 -4.53
C ARG A 491 -18.71 19.36 -3.09
N TYR A 492 -19.80 18.75 -2.64
CA TYR A 492 -19.84 18.10 -1.34
C TYR A 492 -19.29 16.66 -1.46
N PRO A 493 -18.45 16.15 -0.53
CA PRO A 493 -17.98 14.76 -0.60
C PRO A 493 -19.16 13.80 -0.68
N LEU A 494 -19.24 13.00 -1.74
CA LEU A 494 -20.40 12.11 -1.94
C LEU A 494 -20.47 11.03 -0.86
N SER A 495 -19.34 10.60 -0.28
CA SER A 495 -19.34 9.66 0.87
C SER A 495 -20.12 10.23 2.05
N SER A 496 -19.83 11.48 2.41
CA SER A 496 -20.48 12.18 3.51
C SER A 496 -21.93 12.51 3.17
N TYR A 497 -22.24 12.80 1.90
CA TYR A 497 -23.61 13.05 1.45
C TYR A 497 -24.49 11.81 1.62
N ILE A 498 -24.03 10.67 1.10
CA ILE A 498 -24.72 9.38 1.20
C ILE A 498 -24.91 9.01 2.68
N LYS A 499 -23.88 9.20 3.51
CA LYS A 499 -23.97 8.99 4.97
C LYS A 499 -25.05 9.85 5.62
N LYS A 500 -25.19 11.12 5.23
CA LYS A 500 -26.20 12.03 5.80
C LYS A 500 -27.61 11.75 5.28
N ARG A 501 -27.78 11.59 3.97
CA ARG A 501 -29.10 11.47 3.30
C ARG A 501 -29.66 10.06 3.34
N ILE A 502 -28.86 9.05 2.97
CA ILE A 502 -29.31 7.66 2.84
C ILE A 502 -29.18 6.92 4.18
N ARG A 503 -28.18 7.30 5.01
CA ARG A 503 -27.88 6.78 6.37
C ARG A 503 -27.50 5.30 6.45
N ARG A 504 -28.06 4.43 5.61
CA ARG A 504 -27.80 2.98 5.59
C ARG A 504 -27.84 2.45 4.17
N ILE A 505 -26.76 1.80 3.76
CA ILE A 505 -26.66 1.10 2.47
C ILE A 505 -26.60 -0.41 2.71
N ASP A 506 -27.07 -1.21 1.75
CA ASP A 506 -27.14 -2.66 1.92
C ASP A 506 -25.74 -3.30 1.83
N ALA A 507 -24.94 -2.88 0.86
CA ALA A 507 -23.56 -3.32 0.73
C ALA A 507 -22.64 -2.26 0.11
N LEU A 508 -21.36 -2.40 0.41
CA LEU A 508 -20.26 -1.63 -0.18
C LEU A 508 -19.29 -2.60 -0.86
N ILE A 509 -18.97 -2.34 -2.13
CA ILE A 509 -17.86 -2.98 -2.83
C ILE A 509 -16.74 -1.95 -2.97
N VAL A 510 -15.53 -2.30 -2.52
CA VAL A 510 -14.35 -1.46 -2.64
C VAL A 510 -13.36 -2.16 -3.57
N ASP A 511 -13.18 -1.59 -4.75
CA ASP A 511 -12.17 -2.06 -5.71
C ASP A 511 -10.81 -1.40 -5.44
N GLU A 512 -9.73 -2.09 -5.77
CA GLU A 512 -8.35 -1.70 -5.45
C GLU A 512 -8.16 -1.25 -3.99
N LEU A 513 -8.59 -2.10 -3.05
CA LEU A 513 -8.64 -1.81 -1.61
C LEU A 513 -7.31 -1.28 -1.03
N HIS A 514 -6.17 -1.71 -1.58
CA HIS A 514 -4.85 -1.24 -1.15
C HIS A 514 -4.63 0.27 -1.32
N GLN A 515 -5.34 0.93 -2.25
CA GLN A 515 -5.25 2.39 -2.42
C GLN A 515 -5.84 3.18 -1.26
N TYR A 516 -6.62 2.52 -0.39
CA TYR A 516 -7.30 3.14 0.75
C TYR A 516 -6.56 2.92 2.07
N SER A 517 -5.30 2.46 2.01
CA SER A 517 -4.56 2.02 3.19
C SER A 517 -3.82 3.14 3.93
N GLY A 518 -3.57 4.28 3.29
CA GLY A 518 -2.92 5.44 3.91
C GLY A 518 -3.82 6.25 4.86
N GLU A 519 -3.23 7.13 5.66
CA GLU A 519 -3.93 8.18 6.40
C GLU A 519 -4.32 9.34 5.46
N SER A 520 -5.27 9.05 4.57
CA SER A 520 -5.71 9.98 3.53
C SER A 520 -7.21 10.23 3.61
N ALA A 521 -7.65 11.36 3.05
CA ALA A 521 -9.07 11.64 2.91
C ALA A 521 -9.80 10.57 2.07
N GLN A 522 -9.10 9.90 1.14
CA GLN A 522 -9.66 8.75 0.40
C GLN A 522 -9.96 7.58 1.34
N GLY A 523 -9.02 7.24 2.23
CA GLY A 523 -9.23 6.21 3.25
C GLY A 523 -10.37 6.55 4.21
N GLN A 524 -10.51 7.84 4.56
CA GLN A 524 -11.62 8.31 5.40
C GLN A 524 -12.98 8.18 4.71
N SER A 525 -13.11 8.59 3.45
CA SER A 525 -14.35 8.44 2.68
C SER A 525 -14.78 6.98 2.54
N MET A 526 -13.83 6.06 2.36
CA MET A 526 -14.12 4.62 2.36
C MET A 526 -14.60 4.15 3.73
N ALA A 527 -13.96 4.58 4.82
CA ALA A 527 -14.39 4.23 6.18
C ALA A 527 -15.80 4.73 6.52
N GLU A 528 -16.17 5.93 6.04
CA GLU A 528 -17.53 6.46 6.20
C GLU A 528 -18.59 5.55 5.55
N LEU A 529 -18.33 5.12 4.31
CA LEU A 529 -19.22 4.24 3.55
C LEU A 529 -19.25 2.83 4.16
N ALA A 530 -18.11 2.29 4.59
CA ALA A 530 -18.02 0.99 5.26
C ALA A 530 -18.75 0.99 6.61
N GLY A 531 -18.76 2.13 7.31
CA GLY A 531 -19.48 2.34 8.55
C GLY A 531 -21.00 2.19 8.40
N ILE A 532 -21.58 2.76 7.34
CA ILE A 532 -23.03 2.70 7.06
C ILE A 532 -23.49 1.47 6.27
N ALA A 533 -22.55 0.69 5.73
CA ALA A 533 -22.85 -0.51 4.96
C ALA A 533 -23.23 -1.71 5.84
N GLY A 534 -24.24 -2.46 5.40
CA GLY A 534 -24.58 -3.75 5.99
C GLY A 534 -23.51 -4.81 5.75
N LYS A 535 -22.97 -4.87 4.53
CA LYS A 535 -21.88 -5.77 4.12
C LYS A 535 -20.79 -5.03 3.35
N VAL A 536 -19.56 -5.50 3.46
CA VAL A 536 -18.38 -4.90 2.79
C VAL A 536 -17.60 -6.00 2.06
N ILE A 537 -17.39 -5.82 0.76
CA ILE A 537 -16.52 -6.65 -0.06
C ILE A 537 -15.33 -5.80 -0.48
N GLY A 538 -14.14 -6.14 -0.01
CA GLY A 538 -12.90 -5.51 -0.43
C GLY A 538 -12.19 -6.35 -1.48
N MET A 539 -11.83 -5.78 -2.61
CA MET A 539 -11.15 -6.50 -3.70
C MET A 539 -9.81 -5.84 -3.99
N THR A 540 -8.77 -6.64 -4.18
CA THR A 540 -7.45 -6.13 -4.54
C THR A 540 -6.60 -7.25 -5.15
N ALA A 541 -5.59 -6.90 -5.94
CA ALA A 541 -4.55 -7.85 -6.35
C ALA A 541 -3.64 -8.22 -5.18
N THR A 542 -3.28 -7.23 -4.35
CA THR A 542 -2.43 -7.41 -3.17
C THR A 542 -2.97 -6.57 -2.01
N LEU A 543 -2.97 -7.11 -0.80
CA LEU A 543 -3.40 -6.37 0.40
C LEU A 543 -2.26 -5.59 1.07
N VAL A 544 -1.02 -6.02 0.85
CA VAL A 544 0.17 -5.49 1.53
C VAL A 544 1.20 -5.04 0.50
N ASN A 545 1.69 -3.81 0.66
CA ASN A 545 2.74 -3.22 -0.18
C ASN A 545 4.15 -3.55 0.36
N GLY A 546 4.32 -4.68 1.07
CA GLY A 546 5.56 -5.05 1.77
C GLY A 546 5.82 -4.36 3.12
N TYR A 547 5.10 -3.28 3.48
CA TYR A 547 5.30 -2.55 4.74
C TYR A 547 4.16 -2.76 5.74
N ALA A 548 4.48 -3.05 7.01
CA ALA A 548 3.48 -3.18 8.09
C ALA A 548 2.64 -1.91 8.29
N LYS A 549 3.28 -0.72 8.22
CA LYS A 549 2.57 0.57 8.29
C LYS A 549 1.50 0.71 7.21
N GLY A 550 1.72 0.09 6.05
CA GLY A 550 0.85 0.16 4.89
C GLY A 550 -0.52 -0.46 5.12
N ILE A 551 -0.65 -1.49 5.97
CA ILE A 551 -1.92 -2.17 6.22
C ILE A 551 -2.62 -1.70 7.51
N PHE A 552 -1.90 -1.02 8.40
CA PHE A 552 -2.37 -0.59 9.72
C PHE A 552 -3.72 0.15 9.69
N TYR A 553 -3.82 1.26 8.95
CA TYR A 553 -5.07 2.05 8.93
C TYR A 553 -6.20 1.32 8.21
N LEU A 554 -5.86 0.44 7.26
CA LEU A 554 -6.86 -0.41 6.60
C LEU A 554 -7.48 -1.39 7.59
N LEU A 555 -6.66 -2.08 8.40
CA LEU A 555 -7.14 -2.96 9.48
C LEU A 555 -7.94 -2.19 10.51
N PHE A 556 -7.53 -0.99 10.89
CA PHE A 556 -8.27 -0.20 11.87
C PHE A 556 -9.66 0.21 11.34
N ARG A 557 -9.78 0.54 10.04
CA ARG A 557 -11.07 0.88 9.41
C ARG A 557 -12.00 -0.32 9.26
N LEU A 558 -11.44 -1.50 9.02
CA LEU A 558 -12.19 -2.71 8.68
C LEU A 558 -12.42 -3.66 9.86
N LYS A 559 -11.47 -3.74 10.80
CA LYS A 559 -11.45 -4.61 11.98
C LYS A 559 -10.93 -3.87 13.23
N SER A 560 -11.50 -2.70 13.52
CA SER A 560 -11.13 -1.89 14.71
C SER A 560 -11.15 -2.69 16.02
N HIS A 561 -12.12 -3.59 16.20
CA HIS A 561 -12.23 -4.40 17.41
C HIS A 561 -11.02 -5.32 17.65
N LEU A 562 -10.51 -6.01 16.62
CA LEU A 562 -9.31 -6.85 16.77
C LEU A 562 -8.06 -6.01 17.03
N MET A 563 -7.94 -4.87 16.35
CA MET A 563 -6.84 -3.94 16.58
C MET A 563 -6.80 -3.44 18.03
N LEU A 564 -7.96 -3.08 18.58
CA LEU A 564 -8.07 -2.64 19.98
C LEU A 564 -7.78 -3.77 20.98
N LEU A 565 -8.21 -5.01 20.68
CA LEU A 565 -7.87 -6.19 21.50
C LEU A 565 -6.37 -6.46 21.53
N ASP A 566 -5.67 -6.14 20.45
CA ASP A 566 -4.20 -6.25 20.35
C ASP A 566 -3.46 -5.03 20.93
N GLY A 567 -4.17 -4.13 21.63
CA GLY A 567 -3.57 -2.94 22.25
C GLY A 567 -3.14 -1.87 21.24
N GLN A 568 -3.62 -1.95 19.99
CA GLN A 568 -3.22 -1.03 18.93
C GLN A 568 -4.17 0.16 18.86
N GLU A 569 -3.63 1.37 19.06
CA GLU A 569 -4.39 2.62 18.99
C GLU A 569 -4.29 3.30 17.62
N TYR A 570 -5.39 3.89 17.12
CA TYR A 570 -5.44 4.56 15.80
C TYR A 570 -4.31 5.57 15.57
N ARG A 571 -3.91 6.32 16.60
CA ARG A 571 -2.87 7.37 16.50
C ARG A 571 -1.45 6.81 16.60
N ASN A 572 -1.29 5.55 17.02
CA ASN A 572 0.00 4.93 17.27
C ASN A 572 0.29 3.81 16.27
N SER A 573 0.43 4.17 14.99
CA SER A 573 0.85 3.22 13.96
C SER A 573 2.24 2.62 14.24
N ARG A 574 3.03 3.27 15.10
CA ARG A 574 4.39 2.85 15.46
C ARG A 574 4.39 1.57 16.27
N SER A 575 3.53 1.46 17.29
CA SER A 575 3.42 0.23 18.09
C SER A 575 3.12 -0.99 17.21
N PHE A 576 2.24 -0.83 16.22
CA PHE A 576 1.95 -1.89 15.26
C PHE A 576 3.16 -2.28 14.42
N CYS A 577 3.96 -1.31 13.98
CA CYS A 577 5.18 -1.57 13.20
C CYS A 577 6.29 -2.19 14.06
N GLU A 578 6.37 -1.86 15.35
CA GLU A 578 7.32 -2.48 16.28
C GLU A 578 6.93 -3.94 16.58
N GLN A 579 5.62 -4.25 16.64
CA GLN A 579 5.14 -5.60 16.92
C GLN A 579 5.12 -6.51 15.68
N TYR A 580 4.70 -5.99 14.52
CA TYR A 580 4.44 -6.79 13.33
C TYR A 580 5.27 -6.39 12.11
N GLY A 581 6.16 -5.41 12.22
CA GLY A 581 7.02 -4.95 11.13
C GLY A 581 8.50 -4.99 11.48
N VAL A 582 9.32 -4.50 10.56
CA VAL A 582 10.77 -4.35 10.75
C VAL A 582 11.09 -2.87 10.92
N MET A 583 11.78 -2.52 12.01
CA MET A 583 12.13 -1.14 12.37
C MET A 583 13.64 -0.96 12.42
N GLU A 584 14.17 0.02 11.70
CA GLU A 584 15.55 0.47 11.77
C GLU A 584 15.64 1.76 12.60
N ASN A 585 16.44 1.74 13.66
CA ASN A 585 16.69 2.89 14.52
C ASN A 585 18.18 3.29 14.44
N VAL A 586 18.44 4.53 14.01
CA VAL A 586 19.79 5.11 13.94
C VAL A 586 19.98 6.12 15.07
N TYR A 587 21.03 5.91 15.86
CA TYR A 587 21.40 6.76 16.99
C TYR A 587 22.73 7.46 16.70
N GLU A 588 22.82 8.75 17.06
CA GLU A 588 24.10 9.42 17.29
C GLU A 588 24.50 9.17 18.75
N VAL A 589 25.75 8.79 18.93
CA VAL A 589 26.36 8.70 20.25
C VAL A 589 27.47 9.73 20.27
N ASP A 590 27.30 10.79 21.07
CA ASP A 590 28.39 11.71 21.38
C ASP A 590 29.39 10.95 22.25
N VAL A 591 30.53 10.59 21.68
CA VAL A 591 31.65 10.01 22.43
C VAL A 591 32.39 11.18 23.07
N ALA A 592 32.05 11.53 24.30
CA ALA A 592 32.84 12.48 25.07
C ALA A 592 34.15 11.78 25.50
N GLU A 593 35.29 12.17 24.94
CA GLU A 593 36.61 11.62 25.28
C GLU A 593 37.06 11.91 26.73
N TYR A 594 36.35 12.73 27.49
CA TYR A 594 36.68 13.05 28.87
C TYR A 594 35.42 13.13 29.72
N ASN A 595 34.95 11.99 30.23
CA ASN A 595 34.35 11.82 31.57
C ASN A 595 33.71 10.42 31.69
N ALA A 596 34.43 9.48 32.30
CA ALA A 596 34.02 8.09 32.52
C ALA A 596 32.79 7.90 33.45
N ALA A 597 32.24 8.98 34.03
CA ALA A 597 31.14 8.93 34.99
C ALA A 597 29.78 9.42 34.45
N SER A 598 29.71 9.93 33.21
CA SER A 598 28.43 10.40 32.64
C SER A 598 27.86 9.39 31.63
N LYS A 599 26.59 9.01 31.78
CA LYS A 599 25.89 8.17 30.80
C LYS A 599 25.86 8.91 29.47
N ALA A 600 26.55 8.37 28.46
CA ALA A 600 26.54 8.91 27.10
C ALA A 600 25.10 9.22 26.64
N SER A 601 24.86 10.48 26.28
CA SER A 601 23.58 10.96 25.77
C SER A 601 23.36 10.36 24.37
N LYS A 602 22.59 9.27 24.29
CA LYS A 602 22.17 8.70 23.00
C LYS A 602 21.07 9.58 22.41
N ARG A 603 21.34 10.25 21.29
CA ARG A 603 20.33 11.02 20.55
C ARG A 603 19.82 10.19 19.39
N LYS A 604 18.52 9.85 19.39
CA LYS A 604 17.88 9.16 18.26
C LYS A 604 17.80 10.14 17.07
N VAL A 605 18.50 9.84 15.98
CA VAL A 605 18.59 10.73 14.80
C VAL A 605 17.52 10.35 13.77
N ARG A 606 17.29 9.05 13.57
CA ARG A 606 16.39 8.57 12.51
C ARG A 606 15.74 7.24 12.86
N GLU A 607 14.48 7.10 12.47
CA GLU A 607 13.71 5.85 12.53
C GLU A 607 13.08 5.58 11.17
N ARG A 608 13.18 4.34 10.69
CA ARG A 608 12.62 3.92 9.40
C ARG A 608 11.95 2.56 9.52
N CYS A 609 10.76 2.43 8.96
CA CYS A 609 10.15 1.11 8.74
C CYS A 609 10.79 0.48 7.50
N LEU A 610 11.35 -0.72 7.66
CA LEU A 610 11.84 -1.52 6.54
C LEU A 610 10.72 -2.39 5.95
N PRO A 611 10.87 -2.88 4.72
CA PRO A 611 10.00 -3.92 4.18
C PRO A 611 10.05 -5.16 5.07
N GLY A 612 8.89 -5.80 5.28
CA GLY A 612 8.73 -6.93 6.18
C GLY A 612 7.49 -6.77 7.04
N ILE A 613 6.58 -7.74 6.93
CA ILE A 613 5.42 -7.87 7.81
C ILE A 613 5.40 -9.28 8.39
N SER A 614 5.09 -9.39 9.67
CA SER A 614 4.95 -10.68 10.34
C SER A 614 3.83 -11.50 9.69
N PRO A 615 4.08 -12.79 9.36
CA PRO A 615 3.05 -13.71 8.86
C PRO A 615 1.83 -13.83 9.79
N ILE A 616 2.00 -13.55 11.10
CA ILE A 616 0.92 -13.55 12.10
C ILE A 616 -0.20 -12.57 11.71
N VAL A 617 0.13 -11.46 11.05
CA VAL A 617 -0.90 -10.51 10.60
C VAL A 617 -1.87 -11.18 9.60
N TYR A 618 -1.37 -12.06 8.74
CA TYR A 618 -2.20 -12.76 7.77
C TYR A 618 -3.13 -13.77 8.45
N SER A 619 -2.60 -14.63 9.33
CA SER A 619 -3.40 -15.63 10.03
C SER A 619 -4.42 -15.01 10.98
N ARG A 620 -4.04 -13.96 11.72
CA ARG A 620 -4.88 -13.31 12.72
C ARG A 620 -5.95 -12.40 12.13
N PHE A 621 -5.62 -11.62 11.10
CA PHE A 621 -6.54 -10.59 10.59
C PHE A 621 -7.18 -10.94 9.25
N LEU A 622 -6.54 -11.73 8.39
CA LEU A 622 -6.94 -11.87 6.99
C LEU A 622 -7.55 -13.23 6.65
N MET A 623 -6.95 -14.34 7.09
CA MET A 623 -7.34 -15.68 6.62
C MET A 623 -8.82 -16.03 6.84
N GLU A 624 -9.41 -15.62 7.96
CA GLU A 624 -10.83 -15.93 8.24
C GLU A 624 -11.80 -15.32 7.22
N ASN A 625 -11.43 -14.20 6.58
CA ASN A 625 -12.34 -13.41 5.73
C ASN A 625 -11.83 -13.25 4.30
N ALA A 626 -10.71 -13.89 3.91
CA ALA A 626 -10.08 -13.69 2.62
C ALA A 626 -10.20 -14.93 1.72
N VAL A 627 -10.58 -14.71 0.47
CA VAL A 627 -10.50 -15.71 -0.61
C VAL A 627 -9.35 -15.30 -1.52
N PHE A 628 -8.39 -16.20 -1.70
CA PHE A 628 -7.25 -16.03 -2.58
C PHE A 628 -7.53 -16.74 -3.92
N LEU A 629 -7.26 -16.06 -5.04
CA LEU A 629 -7.47 -16.62 -6.37
C LEU A 629 -6.38 -16.15 -7.34
N SER A 630 -5.63 -17.09 -7.90
CA SER A 630 -4.61 -16.84 -8.92
C SER A 630 -5.14 -17.15 -10.33
N LEU A 631 -4.44 -16.66 -11.36
CA LEU A 631 -4.69 -17.09 -12.74
C LEU A 631 -4.31 -18.55 -12.96
N ALA A 632 -3.34 -19.09 -12.22
CA ALA A 632 -2.96 -20.50 -12.29
C ALA A 632 -4.11 -21.43 -11.84
N ASP A 633 -4.93 -20.98 -10.89
CA ASP A 633 -6.12 -21.72 -10.43
C ASP A 633 -7.22 -21.83 -11.49
N MET A 634 -7.17 -21.00 -12.55
CA MET A 634 -8.07 -21.10 -13.70
C MET A 634 -7.68 -22.26 -14.64
N GLY A 635 -6.51 -22.88 -14.43
CA GLY A 635 -6.10 -24.13 -15.08
C GLY A 635 -6.04 -24.07 -16.61
N LYS A 636 -6.74 -25.01 -17.25
CA LYS A 636 -6.63 -25.37 -18.69
C LYS A 636 -7.37 -24.43 -19.66
N GLU A 637 -8.03 -23.39 -19.15
CA GLU A 637 -8.96 -22.57 -19.95
C GLU A 637 -8.40 -21.20 -20.37
N LEU A 638 -7.25 -20.80 -19.83
CA LEU A 638 -6.53 -19.60 -20.27
C LEU A 638 -5.67 -19.91 -21.52
N PRO A 639 -5.47 -18.92 -22.42
CA PRO A 639 -4.56 -19.08 -23.56
C PRO A 639 -3.12 -19.19 -23.10
N ASP A 640 -2.26 -19.75 -23.96
CA ASP A 640 -0.82 -19.83 -23.70
C ASP A 640 -0.24 -18.43 -23.44
N TYR A 641 0.61 -18.31 -22.43
CA TYR A 641 1.29 -17.07 -22.08
C TYR A 641 2.78 -17.32 -21.88
N GLU A 642 3.59 -16.58 -22.63
CA GLU A 642 5.03 -16.75 -22.62
C GLU A 642 5.75 -15.39 -22.56
N GLU A 643 6.69 -15.25 -21.63
CA GLU A 643 7.60 -14.11 -21.52
C GLU A 643 8.97 -14.52 -22.08
N ILE A 644 9.40 -13.83 -23.15
CA ILE A 644 10.55 -14.21 -23.98
C ILE A 644 11.59 -13.08 -23.93
N PRO A 645 12.68 -13.24 -23.16
CA PRO A 645 13.80 -12.29 -23.19
C PRO A 645 14.58 -12.45 -24.50
N LEU A 646 14.74 -11.35 -25.25
CA LEU A 646 15.47 -11.30 -26.51
C LEU A 646 16.76 -10.46 -26.36
N PRO A 647 17.94 -11.10 -26.37
CA PRO A 647 19.20 -10.39 -26.26
C PRO A 647 19.63 -9.80 -27.60
N VAL A 648 20.12 -8.56 -27.57
CA VAL A 648 20.64 -7.83 -28.73
C VAL A 648 22.10 -7.43 -28.47
N GLN A 649 22.94 -7.47 -29.49
CA GLN A 649 24.33 -7.01 -29.42
C GLN A 649 24.42 -5.51 -29.71
N MET A 650 25.21 -4.77 -28.93
CA MET A 650 25.48 -3.36 -29.21
C MET A 650 26.48 -3.23 -30.38
N PRO A 651 26.35 -2.20 -31.24
CA PRO A 651 27.41 -1.84 -32.19
C PRO A 651 28.72 -1.53 -31.46
N ASP A 652 29.86 -1.86 -32.07
CA ASP A 652 31.19 -1.73 -31.43
C ASP A 652 31.46 -0.32 -30.89
N GLN A 653 31.11 0.73 -31.66
CA GLN A 653 31.28 2.13 -31.25
C GLN A 653 30.48 2.50 -30.00
N VAL A 654 29.24 1.99 -29.89
CA VAL A 654 28.36 2.23 -28.74
C VAL A 654 28.86 1.45 -27.52
N ARG A 655 29.36 0.22 -27.73
CA ARG A 655 29.92 -0.62 -26.67
C ARG A 655 31.15 0.01 -26.03
N GLU A 656 32.09 0.51 -26.84
CA GLU A 656 33.32 1.14 -26.34
C GLU A 656 33.02 2.34 -25.44
N GLU A 657 32.09 3.20 -25.86
CA GLU A 657 31.68 4.37 -25.08
C GLU A 657 30.88 3.97 -23.83
N TYR A 658 30.01 2.97 -23.93
CA TYR A 658 29.28 2.43 -22.78
C TYR A 658 30.24 1.88 -21.70
N GLU A 659 31.26 1.13 -22.10
CA GLU A 659 32.28 0.62 -21.18
C GLU A 659 33.10 1.75 -20.55
N ARG A 660 33.43 2.80 -21.32
CA ARG A 660 34.11 3.98 -20.79
C ARG A 660 33.28 4.63 -19.69
N LEU A 661 31.99 4.84 -19.95
CA LEU A 661 31.05 5.37 -18.97
C LEU A 661 31.03 4.49 -17.71
N GLU A 662 30.77 3.19 -17.83
CA GLU A 662 30.72 2.29 -16.67
C GLU A 662 32.03 2.31 -15.84
N LYS A 663 33.20 2.37 -16.49
CA LYS A 663 34.52 2.48 -15.83
C LYS A 663 34.67 3.78 -15.06
N GLU A 664 34.32 4.91 -15.67
CA GLU A 664 34.37 6.25 -15.04
C GLU A 664 33.49 6.32 -13.78
N PHE A 665 32.30 5.72 -13.83
CA PHE A 665 31.42 5.69 -12.67
C PHE A 665 31.95 4.84 -11.52
N LYS A 666 32.48 3.66 -11.84
CA LYS A 666 33.17 2.81 -10.85
C LYS A 666 34.33 3.56 -10.21
N ARG A 667 35.07 4.37 -10.98
CA ARG A 667 36.13 5.24 -10.45
C ARG A 667 35.58 6.27 -9.46
N ILE A 668 34.54 7.03 -9.85
CA ILE A 668 33.95 8.08 -8.99
C ILE A 668 33.40 7.52 -7.69
N ILE A 669 32.72 6.36 -7.70
CA ILE A 669 32.20 5.76 -6.47
C ILE A 669 33.33 5.34 -5.52
N ARG A 670 34.43 4.80 -6.06
CA ARG A 670 35.58 4.34 -5.26
C ARG A 670 36.36 5.52 -4.68
N GLU A 671 36.64 6.53 -5.48
CA GLU A 671 37.47 7.68 -5.09
C GLU A 671 36.66 8.73 -4.29
N PHE A 672 35.37 8.90 -4.59
CA PHE A 672 34.52 9.92 -3.99
C PHE A 672 33.13 9.38 -3.58
N PRO A 673 33.02 8.57 -2.51
CA PRO A 673 31.76 7.92 -2.11
C PRO A 673 30.59 8.90 -1.85
N GLN A 674 30.90 10.09 -1.31
CA GLN A 674 29.91 11.15 -1.05
C GLN A 674 29.27 11.70 -2.34
N ILE A 675 30.06 11.82 -3.41
CA ILE A 675 29.60 12.27 -4.72
C ILE A 675 28.87 11.12 -5.43
N GLY A 676 29.48 9.93 -5.44
CA GLY A 676 28.93 8.71 -6.04
C GLY A 676 27.50 8.41 -5.59
N ASN A 677 27.24 8.48 -4.29
CA ASN A 677 25.89 8.25 -3.74
C ASN A 677 24.85 9.28 -4.20
N ARG A 678 25.26 10.52 -4.50
CA ARG A 678 24.34 11.59 -4.97
C ARG A 678 24.08 11.55 -6.47
N ILE A 679 25.05 11.12 -7.28
CA ILE A 679 24.91 11.00 -8.74
C ILE A 679 24.39 9.64 -9.21
N MET A 680 24.23 8.68 -8.29
CA MET A 680 23.81 7.30 -8.54
C MET A 680 22.60 7.19 -9.49
N SER A 681 21.52 7.91 -9.20
CA SER A 681 20.28 7.83 -10.00
C SER A 681 20.46 8.38 -11.41
N ALA A 682 21.17 9.51 -11.56
CA ALA A 682 21.49 10.09 -12.86
C ALA A 682 22.34 9.12 -13.69
N TYR A 683 23.27 8.43 -13.05
CA TYR A 683 24.16 7.48 -13.71
C TYR A 683 23.44 6.23 -14.19
N LEU A 684 22.60 5.64 -13.34
CA LEU A 684 21.81 4.49 -13.71
C LEU A 684 20.88 4.83 -14.87
N ASN A 685 20.22 5.98 -14.85
CA ASN A 685 19.38 6.44 -15.96
C ASN A 685 20.18 6.60 -17.27
N LEU A 686 21.40 7.13 -17.20
CA LEU A 686 22.28 7.25 -18.36
C LEU A 686 22.64 5.89 -18.94
N LEU A 687 23.20 4.96 -18.14
CA LEU A 687 23.57 3.62 -18.60
C LEU A 687 22.37 2.81 -19.12
N SER A 688 21.17 3.10 -18.62
CA SER A 688 19.95 2.43 -19.09
C SER A 688 19.52 2.87 -20.47
N ALA A 689 19.65 4.16 -20.74
CA ALA A 689 19.12 4.81 -21.92
C ALA A 689 20.16 4.96 -23.06
N TYR A 690 21.44 5.06 -22.74
CA TYR A 690 22.51 5.26 -23.73
C TYR A 690 22.57 4.17 -24.81
N PRO A 691 22.42 2.86 -24.49
CA PRO A 691 22.38 1.82 -25.52
C PRO A 691 21.19 1.95 -26.50
N ASP A 692 20.06 2.48 -26.03
CA ASP A 692 18.87 2.69 -26.85
C ASP A 692 18.97 3.99 -27.69
N GLN A 693 19.59 5.03 -27.13
CA GLN A 693 19.79 6.33 -27.76
C GLN A 693 21.24 6.81 -27.53
N PRO A 694 22.22 6.43 -28.37
CA PRO A 694 23.64 6.74 -28.15
C PRO A 694 24.02 8.20 -28.45
N TYR A 695 23.07 9.13 -28.33
CA TYR A 695 23.22 10.54 -28.63
C TYR A 695 22.26 11.42 -27.81
N GLY A 696 22.59 12.71 -27.64
CA GLY A 696 21.67 13.70 -27.04
C GLY A 696 21.47 13.52 -25.53
N HIS A 697 22.49 13.01 -24.83
CA HIS A 697 22.49 12.88 -23.38
C HIS A 697 23.20 14.05 -22.70
N GLU A 698 22.58 14.60 -21.65
CA GLU A 698 23.20 15.69 -20.88
C GLU A 698 24.44 15.20 -20.09
N PRO A 699 25.47 16.06 -19.92
CA PRO A 699 26.58 15.78 -19.03
C PRO A 699 26.15 15.59 -17.57
N VAL A 700 26.85 14.71 -16.85
CA VAL A 700 26.63 14.50 -15.41
C VAL A 700 27.52 15.44 -14.63
N TYR A 701 26.93 16.35 -13.84
CA TYR A 701 27.65 17.36 -13.06
C TYR A 701 27.87 16.96 -11.61
N ASN A 702 28.84 17.60 -10.96
CA ASN A 702 29.07 17.44 -9.52
C ASN A 702 27.93 18.10 -8.70
N PRO A 703 27.16 17.33 -7.89
CA PRO A 703 26.02 17.85 -7.14
C PRO A 703 26.43 18.69 -5.91
N LEU A 704 27.73 18.77 -5.58
CA LEU A 704 28.24 19.57 -4.47
C LEU A 704 28.58 21.01 -4.87
N VAL A 705 28.77 21.27 -6.16
CA VAL A 705 29.17 22.59 -6.69
C VAL A 705 27.93 23.26 -7.27
N LYS A 706 27.65 24.51 -6.83
CA LYS A 706 26.49 25.27 -7.33
C LYS A 706 26.66 25.75 -8.77
N ASP A 707 27.90 26.00 -9.19
CA ASP A 707 28.25 26.33 -10.57
C ASP A 707 28.43 25.04 -11.38
N LYS A 708 27.55 24.79 -12.36
CA LYS A 708 27.63 23.67 -13.32
C LYS A 708 28.77 23.83 -14.35
N LYS A 709 29.95 24.26 -13.92
CA LYS A 709 31.08 24.52 -14.84
C LYS A 709 31.90 23.26 -15.14
N ASP A 710 32.01 22.36 -14.18
CA ASP A 710 32.78 21.11 -14.33
C ASP A 710 31.85 19.91 -14.40
N ALA A 711 31.70 19.34 -15.60
CA ALA A 711 31.03 18.05 -15.79
C ALA A 711 31.97 16.92 -15.33
N LEU A 712 31.45 16.00 -14.53
CA LEU A 712 32.17 14.80 -14.12
C LEU A 712 32.33 13.83 -15.30
N ILE A 713 31.25 13.68 -16.08
CA ILE A 713 31.19 12.76 -17.22
C ILE A 713 30.40 13.42 -18.35
N ILE A 714 30.96 13.39 -19.55
CA ILE A 714 30.33 13.88 -20.78
C ILE A 714 30.15 12.67 -21.71
N PRO A 715 28.91 12.20 -21.95
CA PRO A 715 28.63 11.15 -22.92
C PRO A 715 28.97 11.61 -24.34
N GLN A 716 29.58 10.76 -25.15
CA GLN A 716 29.82 11.05 -26.57
C GLN A 716 28.61 10.65 -27.42
N ASP A 717 28.31 11.44 -28.45
CA ASP A 717 27.31 11.08 -29.45
C ASP A 717 27.95 10.10 -30.44
N THR A 718 27.64 8.80 -30.31
CA THR A 718 28.19 7.72 -31.16
C THR A 718 27.18 7.23 -32.21
N GLY A 719 25.98 7.81 -32.24
CA GLY A 719 24.96 7.53 -33.26
C GLY A 719 24.18 8.78 -33.68
N SER A 720 23.11 8.58 -34.46
CA SER A 720 22.22 9.66 -34.90
C SER A 720 20.75 9.25 -34.88
N PRO A 721 19.81 10.22 -34.76
CA PRO A 721 18.37 9.96 -34.81
C PRO A 721 17.89 9.28 -36.09
N ASP A 722 18.55 9.56 -37.22
CA ASP A 722 18.17 9.05 -38.53
C ASP A 722 18.68 7.63 -38.83
N LYS A 723 19.59 7.10 -37.99
CA LYS A 723 20.15 5.77 -38.17
C LYS A 723 19.41 4.75 -37.29
N THR A 724 19.03 3.61 -37.87
CA THR A 724 18.48 2.49 -37.11
C THR A 724 19.58 1.82 -36.28
N GLN A 725 19.21 1.35 -35.10
CA GLN A 725 20.05 0.54 -34.23
C GLN A 725 19.65 -0.94 -34.37
N PRO A 726 20.52 -1.90 -34.02
CA PRO A 726 20.20 -3.33 -34.11
C PRO A 726 18.88 -3.71 -33.45
N LYS A 727 18.59 -3.09 -32.29
CA LYS A 727 17.35 -3.29 -31.55
C LYS A 727 16.11 -2.73 -32.27
N ASP A 728 16.26 -1.62 -33.02
CA ASP A 728 15.19 -1.12 -33.89
C ASP A 728 14.88 -2.13 -34.99
N ASP A 729 15.93 -2.66 -35.64
CA ASP A 729 15.81 -3.60 -36.76
C ASP A 729 15.15 -4.91 -36.33
N ASP A 730 15.57 -5.50 -35.21
CA ASP A 730 14.98 -6.74 -34.68
C ASP A 730 13.50 -6.56 -34.27
N VAL A 731 13.16 -5.41 -33.67
CA VAL A 731 11.78 -5.09 -33.29
C VAL A 731 10.91 -4.97 -34.55
N LEU A 732 11.41 -4.28 -35.58
CA LEU A 732 10.69 -4.13 -36.84
C LEU A 732 10.51 -5.48 -37.56
N GLU A 733 11.54 -6.34 -37.58
CA GLU A 733 11.43 -7.70 -38.15
C GLU A 733 10.40 -8.55 -37.39
N LEU A 734 10.38 -8.47 -36.05
CA LEU A 734 9.39 -9.17 -35.25
C LEU A 734 7.97 -8.66 -35.53
N VAL A 735 7.79 -7.33 -35.62
CA VAL A 735 6.50 -6.71 -35.96
C VAL A 735 6.01 -7.18 -37.33
N ASP A 736 6.88 -7.17 -38.35
CA ASP A 736 6.54 -7.60 -39.71
C ASP A 736 6.07 -9.06 -39.72
N ARG A 737 6.79 -9.96 -39.03
CA ARG A 737 6.41 -11.38 -38.90
C ARG A 737 5.06 -11.56 -38.22
N LYS A 738 4.78 -10.82 -37.15
CA LYS A 738 3.52 -10.96 -36.38
C LYS A 738 2.33 -10.36 -37.13
N ILE A 739 2.51 -9.24 -37.81
CA ILE A 739 1.47 -8.65 -38.65
C ILE A 739 1.15 -9.56 -39.85
N ALA A 740 2.16 -10.20 -40.45
CA ALA A 740 1.96 -11.17 -41.53
C ALA A 740 1.10 -12.38 -41.08
N SER A 741 1.21 -12.77 -39.81
CA SER A 741 0.36 -13.80 -39.17
C SER A 741 -1.05 -13.30 -38.81
N GLY A 742 -1.39 -12.04 -39.10
CA GLY A 742 -2.69 -11.44 -38.78
C GLY A 742 -2.83 -10.95 -37.34
N GLU A 743 -1.75 -10.93 -36.57
CA GLU A 743 -1.75 -10.45 -35.19
C GLU A 743 -1.69 -8.90 -35.10
N ARG A 744 -2.03 -8.38 -33.93
CA ARG A 744 -1.82 -6.96 -33.59
C ARG A 744 -0.80 -6.85 -32.46
N VAL A 745 0.04 -5.82 -32.55
CA VAL A 745 1.22 -5.65 -31.69
C VAL A 745 1.09 -4.40 -30.82
N ILE A 746 1.46 -4.51 -29.55
CA ILE A 746 1.74 -3.36 -28.69
C ILE A 746 3.24 -3.22 -28.50
N ILE A 747 3.76 -2.00 -28.64
CA ILE A 747 5.14 -1.67 -28.32
C ILE A 747 5.16 -0.77 -27.09
N TYR A 748 5.74 -1.27 -26.00
CA TYR A 748 5.93 -0.53 -24.76
C TYR A 748 7.25 0.23 -24.74
N THR A 749 7.15 1.54 -24.50
CA THR A 749 8.30 2.45 -24.32
C THR A 749 8.17 3.16 -22.97
N ALA A 750 8.99 2.78 -21.99
CA ALA A 750 9.00 3.31 -20.63
C ALA A 750 9.52 4.77 -20.55
N TRP A 751 10.53 5.11 -21.35
CA TRP A 751 11.17 6.42 -21.28
C TRP A 751 10.46 7.44 -22.17
N THR A 752 9.94 8.51 -21.58
CA THR A 752 9.32 9.63 -22.32
C THR A 752 10.33 10.65 -22.83
N ARG A 753 11.54 10.69 -22.25
CA ARG A 753 12.64 11.58 -22.68
C ARG A 753 13.26 11.14 -24.00
N LEU A 754 13.21 9.85 -24.32
CA LEU A 754 13.85 9.30 -25.51
C LEU A 754 12.99 9.52 -26.75
N ASP A 755 13.64 9.65 -27.90
CA ASP A 755 12.98 9.78 -29.20
C ASP A 755 12.41 8.45 -29.73
N THR A 756 12.56 7.35 -28.99
CA THR A 756 12.15 6.00 -29.39
C THR A 756 10.70 5.92 -29.87
N GLN A 757 9.77 6.61 -29.19
CA GLN A 757 8.35 6.57 -29.53
C GLN A 757 8.06 7.23 -30.89
N SER A 758 8.66 8.39 -31.17
CA SER A 758 8.54 9.09 -32.45
C SER A 758 9.32 8.37 -33.56
N LYS A 759 10.50 7.85 -33.25
CA LYS A 759 11.35 7.08 -34.17
C LYS A 759 10.64 5.82 -34.66
N LEU A 760 10.16 4.97 -33.76
CA LEU A 760 9.43 3.74 -34.13
C LEU A 760 8.13 4.05 -34.87
N HIS A 761 7.40 5.10 -34.48
CA HIS A 761 6.20 5.53 -35.21
C HIS A 761 6.52 5.91 -36.66
N LYS A 762 7.59 6.69 -36.88
CA LYS A 762 8.05 7.06 -38.22
C LYS A 762 8.43 5.82 -39.04
N LEU A 763 9.29 4.95 -38.51
CA LEU A 763 9.78 3.75 -39.19
C LEU A 763 8.64 2.78 -39.59
N LEU A 764 7.67 2.57 -38.70
CA LEU A 764 6.52 1.70 -38.98
C LEU A 764 5.56 2.32 -40.01
N THR A 765 5.35 3.64 -39.94
CA THR A 765 4.46 4.34 -40.89
C THR A 765 5.07 4.37 -42.30
N GLU A 766 6.39 4.56 -42.41
CA GLU A 766 7.12 4.51 -43.69
C GLU A 766 7.07 3.11 -44.33
N ARG A 767 6.99 2.05 -43.52
CA ARG A 767 6.72 0.67 -43.98
C ARG A 767 5.25 0.39 -44.35
N GLY A 768 4.37 1.39 -44.26
CA GLY A 768 2.95 1.26 -44.58
C GLY A 768 2.10 0.60 -43.47
N ILE A 769 2.65 0.43 -42.26
CA ILE A 769 1.95 -0.19 -41.14
C ILE A 769 1.13 0.87 -40.41
N ARG A 770 -0.19 0.64 -40.30
CA ARG A 770 -1.09 1.50 -39.53
C ARG A 770 -0.75 1.46 -38.05
N THR A 771 -0.09 2.52 -37.60
CA THR A 771 0.45 2.65 -36.24
C THR A 771 -0.20 3.83 -35.52
N ALA A 772 -0.51 3.66 -34.24
CA ALA A 772 -1.03 4.73 -33.39
C ALA A 772 -0.20 4.87 -32.12
N VAL A 773 -0.15 6.09 -31.59
CA VAL A 773 0.59 6.43 -30.37
C VAL A 773 -0.40 6.88 -29.30
N LEU A 774 -0.45 6.19 -28.15
CA LEU A 774 -1.26 6.63 -27.01
C LEU A 774 -0.43 7.57 -26.14
N ASP A 775 -0.70 8.86 -26.28
CA ASP A 775 -0.02 9.96 -25.56
C ASP A 775 -0.64 10.21 -24.16
N GLN A 776 0.17 10.71 -23.23
CA GLN A 776 -0.27 11.10 -21.88
C GLN A 776 -1.37 12.17 -21.89
N LYS A 777 -1.39 13.03 -22.92
CA LYS A 777 -2.41 14.07 -23.16
C LYS A 777 -3.82 13.51 -23.27
N VAL A 778 -3.99 12.23 -23.62
CA VAL A 778 -5.30 11.58 -23.64
C VAL A 778 -5.76 11.32 -22.20
N PRO A 779 -6.85 11.96 -21.73
CA PRO A 779 -7.33 11.79 -20.37
C PRO A 779 -7.67 10.33 -20.08
N THR A 780 -7.32 9.82 -18.89
CA THR A 780 -7.45 8.40 -18.52
C THR A 780 -8.86 7.85 -18.76
N THR A 781 -9.90 8.63 -18.49
CA THR A 781 -11.31 8.25 -18.69
C THR A 781 -11.72 8.07 -20.15
N LYS A 782 -10.97 8.65 -21.10
CA LYS A 782 -11.22 8.56 -22.55
C LYS A 782 -10.31 7.54 -23.25
N ARG A 783 -9.33 6.96 -22.55
CA ARG A 783 -8.32 6.08 -23.18
C ARG A 783 -8.94 4.82 -23.78
N GLU A 784 -9.87 4.17 -23.09
CA GLU A 784 -10.54 2.95 -23.58
C GLU A 784 -11.28 3.23 -24.89
N ALA A 785 -12.17 4.24 -24.89
CA ALA A 785 -12.90 4.66 -26.09
C ALA A 785 -11.96 5.13 -27.23
N TRP A 786 -10.82 5.74 -26.89
CA TRP A 786 -9.81 6.13 -27.88
C TRP A 786 -9.17 4.89 -28.52
N VAL A 787 -8.78 3.89 -27.73
CA VAL A 787 -8.20 2.63 -28.22
C VAL A 787 -9.21 1.87 -29.08
N ASP A 788 -10.47 1.76 -28.64
CA ASP A 788 -11.53 1.11 -29.40
C ASP A 788 -11.73 1.75 -30.78
N LYS A 789 -11.71 3.08 -30.84
CA LYS A 789 -11.79 3.82 -32.11
C LYS A 789 -10.60 3.50 -33.02
N ARG A 790 -9.38 3.42 -32.48
CA ARG A 790 -8.19 3.04 -33.28
C ARG A 790 -8.26 1.60 -33.77
N ILE A 791 -8.82 0.68 -32.98
CA ILE A 791 -9.04 -0.70 -33.41
C ILE A 791 -10.06 -0.75 -34.56
N GLN A 792 -11.11 0.06 -34.52
CA GLN A 792 -12.08 0.20 -35.62
C GLN A 792 -11.46 0.81 -36.89
N GLU A 793 -10.47 1.69 -36.74
CA GLU A 793 -9.65 2.24 -37.84
C GLU A 793 -8.60 1.22 -38.38
N ASP A 794 -8.63 -0.03 -37.89
CA ASP A 794 -7.72 -1.14 -38.19
C ASP A 794 -6.23 -0.81 -37.99
N THR A 795 -5.93 -0.12 -36.88
CA THR A 795 -4.57 0.01 -36.36
C THR A 795 -4.00 -1.38 -36.03
N LYS A 796 -2.80 -1.66 -36.54
CA LYS A 796 -2.07 -2.92 -36.33
C LYS A 796 -1.08 -2.82 -35.18
N VAL A 797 -0.46 -1.65 -35.01
CA VAL A 797 0.55 -1.41 -33.97
C VAL A 797 0.13 -0.25 -33.07
N LEU A 798 0.19 -0.47 -31.75
CA LEU A 798 -0.04 0.56 -30.75
C LEU A 798 1.25 0.80 -29.94
N ILE A 799 1.79 2.02 -30.00
CA ILE A 799 2.94 2.42 -29.18
C ILE A 799 2.44 3.17 -27.96
N VAL A 800 2.86 2.74 -26.76
CA VAL A 800 2.34 3.26 -25.51
C VAL A 800 3.36 3.17 -24.37
N ASN A 801 3.34 4.12 -23.46
CA ASN A 801 4.08 3.98 -22.21
C ASN A 801 3.35 3.00 -21.27
N PRO A 802 4.02 1.99 -20.69
CA PRO A 802 3.38 1.01 -19.82
C PRO A 802 2.66 1.64 -18.61
N MET A 803 3.09 2.83 -18.14
CA MET A 803 2.39 3.59 -17.09
C MET A 803 0.96 4.00 -17.49
N LEU A 804 0.70 4.22 -18.78
CA LEU A 804 -0.61 4.67 -19.26
C LEU A 804 -1.65 3.56 -19.29
N VAL A 805 -1.19 2.29 -19.29
CA VAL A 805 -2.03 1.09 -19.28
C VAL A 805 -2.11 0.42 -17.90
N GLU A 806 -1.48 1.02 -16.89
CA GLU A 806 -1.52 0.55 -15.49
C GLU A 806 -2.95 0.35 -15.00
N THR A 807 -3.94 1.09 -15.49
CA THR A 807 -5.24 1.11 -14.85
C THR A 807 -6.39 0.89 -15.84
N GLY A 808 -7.22 -0.13 -15.57
CA GLY A 808 -8.52 -0.36 -16.20
C GLY A 808 -8.61 -0.79 -17.67
N LEU A 809 -7.66 -0.40 -18.54
CA LEU A 809 -7.71 -0.66 -19.98
C LEU A 809 -7.75 -2.16 -20.30
N ASP A 810 -8.61 -2.54 -21.25
CA ASP A 810 -8.69 -3.87 -21.84
C ASP A 810 -8.02 -3.84 -23.22
N LEU A 811 -7.02 -4.70 -23.44
CA LEU A 811 -6.16 -4.66 -24.63
C LEU A 811 -6.15 -6.00 -25.38
N ASN A 812 -7.20 -6.80 -25.21
CA ASN A 812 -7.30 -8.16 -25.76
C ASN A 812 -7.17 -8.23 -27.28
N ALA A 813 -7.45 -7.14 -28.00
CA ALA A 813 -7.26 -7.05 -29.44
C ALA A 813 -5.78 -7.20 -29.88
N PHE A 814 -4.83 -7.04 -28.95
CA PHE A 814 -3.39 -7.14 -29.18
C PHE A 814 -2.85 -8.39 -28.50
N THR A 815 -2.28 -9.31 -29.27
CA THR A 815 -1.81 -10.63 -28.80
C THR A 815 -0.30 -10.68 -28.61
N THR A 816 0.43 -9.81 -29.31
CA THR A 816 1.88 -9.65 -29.18
C THR A 816 2.20 -8.38 -28.40
N LEU A 817 2.96 -8.51 -27.31
CA LEU A 817 3.46 -7.40 -26.51
C LEU A 817 4.98 -7.33 -26.66
N ILE A 818 5.51 -6.18 -27.06
CA ILE A 818 6.95 -5.94 -27.21
C ILE A 818 7.36 -4.87 -26.22
N PHE A 819 8.17 -5.22 -25.22
CA PHE A 819 8.88 -4.25 -24.39
C PHE A 819 10.17 -3.86 -25.09
N TYR A 820 10.16 -2.69 -25.74
CA TYR A 820 11.37 -2.11 -26.32
C TYR A 820 12.34 -1.74 -25.20
N ASN A 821 11.84 -1.13 -24.12
CA ASN A 821 12.60 -0.92 -22.89
C ASN A 821 11.72 -1.15 -21.66
N VAL A 822 12.32 -1.71 -20.62
CA VAL A 822 11.62 -2.09 -19.40
C VAL A 822 11.86 -1.02 -18.33
N ALA A 823 10.77 -0.51 -17.75
CA ALA A 823 10.86 0.35 -16.58
C ALA A 823 11.35 -0.46 -15.37
N TYR A 824 12.19 0.11 -14.50
CA TYR A 824 12.69 -0.55 -13.27
C TYR A 824 11.64 -0.71 -12.16
N ASN A 825 10.37 -0.81 -12.55
CA ASN A 825 9.25 -1.04 -11.66
C ASN A 825 8.53 -2.32 -12.07
N LEU A 826 8.76 -3.38 -11.28
CA LEU A 826 8.21 -4.71 -11.52
C LEU A 826 6.68 -4.74 -11.53
N TYR A 827 6.05 -3.89 -10.72
CA TYR A 827 4.59 -3.80 -10.65
C TYR A 827 4.00 -3.32 -11.97
N ILE A 828 4.59 -2.27 -12.55
CA ILE A 828 4.16 -1.69 -13.83
C ILE A 828 4.34 -2.73 -14.95
N PHE A 829 5.49 -3.41 -14.97
CA PHE A 829 5.77 -4.47 -15.93
C PHE A 829 4.72 -5.58 -15.86
N ARG A 830 4.51 -6.21 -14.69
CA ARG A 830 3.50 -7.28 -14.50
C ARG A 830 2.11 -6.82 -14.90
N GLN A 831 1.77 -5.58 -14.56
CA GLN A 831 0.45 -5.06 -14.83
C GLN A 831 0.21 -4.81 -16.30
N ALA A 832 1.23 -4.36 -17.05
CA ALA A 832 1.17 -4.12 -18.49
C ALA A 832 1.23 -5.42 -19.31
N SER A 833 2.10 -6.37 -18.94
CA SER A 833 2.25 -7.66 -19.63
C SER A 833 0.97 -8.51 -19.57
N ARG A 834 0.22 -8.43 -18.47
CA ARG A 834 -1.05 -9.15 -18.27
C ARG A 834 -2.28 -8.40 -18.81
N ARG A 835 -2.16 -7.29 -19.54
CA ARG A 835 -3.33 -6.53 -20.06
C ARG A 835 -4.02 -7.21 -21.22
N SER A 836 -3.25 -7.91 -22.03
CA SER A 836 -3.74 -8.67 -23.18
C SER A 836 -4.05 -10.14 -22.83
N TRP A 837 -3.55 -10.60 -21.70
CA TRP A 837 -3.77 -11.95 -21.19
C TRP A 837 -4.89 -11.94 -20.14
N ARG A 838 -6.12 -12.04 -20.62
CA ARG A 838 -7.34 -12.01 -19.80
C ARG A 838 -8.31 -13.12 -20.18
N ILE A 839 -9.27 -13.36 -19.31
CA ILE A 839 -10.28 -14.42 -19.43
C ILE A 839 -11.07 -14.34 -20.73
N ASN A 840 -11.40 -13.14 -21.19
CA ASN A 840 -12.12 -12.90 -22.44
C ASN A 840 -11.21 -12.90 -23.68
N GLN A 841 -9.95 -13.33 -23.55
CA GLN A 841 -9.04 -13.48 -24.68
C GLN A 841 -9.48 -14.66 -25.56
N THR A 842 -9.60 -14.39 -26.86
CA THR A 842 -10.03 -15.37 -27.86
C THR A 842 -8.86 -15.99 -28.61
N ALA A 843 -7.71 -15.31 -28.64
CA ALA A 843 -6.49 -15.82 -29.23
C ALA A 843 -5.97 -17.06 -28.48
N PRO A 844 -5.30 -18.01 -29.17
CA PRO A 844 -4.77 -19.21 -28.54
C PRO A 844 -3.53 -18.94 -27.67
N LYS A 845 -2.75 -17.92 -28.01
CA LYS A 845 -1.50 -17.56 -27.35
C LYS A 845 -1.34 -16.03 -27.24
N VAL A 846 -0.72 -15.59 -26.15
CA VAL A 846 -0.24 -14.22 -25.91
C VAL A 846 1.26 -14.29 -25.65
N GLU A 847 2.04 -13.49 -26.37
CA GLU A 847 3.50 -13.50 -26.27
C GLU A 847 4.02 -12.14 -25.85
N VAL A 848 4.97 -12.15 -24.92
CA VAL A 848 5.59 -10.96 -24.35
C VAL A 848 7.09 -11.00 -24.64
N TYR A 849 7.55 -10.19 -25.57
CA TYR A 849 8.96 -10.09 -25.96
C TYR A 849 9.64 -8.95 -25.20
N MET A 850 10.78 -9.22 -24.58
CA MET A 850 11.56 -8.23 -23.81
C MET A 850 12.93 -8.04 -24.44
N PHE A 851 13.12 -6.93 -25.14
CA PHE A 851 14.41 -6.64 -25.78
C PHE A 851 15.38 -6.00 -24.80
N TYR A 852 16.64 -6.46 -24.80
CA TYR A 852 17.71 -5.89 -23.99
C TYR A 852 19.07 -6.04 -24.67
N TYR A 853 19.96 -5.08 -24.41
CA TYR A 853 21.35 -5.22 -24.84
C TYR A 853 22.15 -6.09 -23.88
N GLN A 854 22.93 -7.03 -24.43
CA GLN A 854 23.82 -7.89 -23.66
C GLN A 854 24.92 -7.07 -22.95
N ASP A 855 25.39 -7.55 -21.80
CA ASP A 855 26.46 -6.94 -21.00
C ASP A 855 26.18 -5.49 -20.55
N THR A 856 24.88 -5.12 -20.46
CA THR A 856 24.45 -3.79 -20.01
C THR A 856 23.62 -3.82 -18.74
N MET A 857 23.32 -2.62 -18.21
CA MET A 857 22.35 -2.43 -17.13
C MET A 857 20.96 -2.99 -17.47
N GLN A 858 20.58 -3.06 -18.74
CA GLN A 858 19.30 -3.63 -19.16
C GLN A 858 19.23 -5.13 -18.83
N GLN A 859 20.30 -5.89 -19.12
CA GLN A 859 20.39 -7.31 -18.79
C GLN A 859 20.37 -7.55 -17.27
N ARG A 860 21.14 -6.75 -16.52
CA ARG A 860 21.20 -6.85 -15.05
C ARG A 860 19.82 -6.59 -14.43
N ALA A 861 19.11 -5.58 -14.93
CA ALA A 861 17.76 -5.27 -14.49
C ALA A 861 16.78 -6.40 -14.77
N LEU A 862 16.77 -6.98 -15.98
CA LEU A 862 15.91 -8.11 -16.32
C LEU A 862 16.19 -9.34 -15.46
N ARG A 863 17.46 -9.64 -15.15
CA ARG A 863 17.83 -10.75 -14.25
C ARG A 863 17.30 -10.54 -12.85
N LEU A 864 17.48 -9.34 -12.29
CA LEU A 864 16.98 -9.03 -10.97
C LEU A 864 15.43 -9.06 -10.94
N MET A 865 14.77 -8.63 -12.02
CA MET A 865 13.33 -8.81 -12.18
C MET A 865 12.95 -10.29 -12.22
N ALA A 866 13.64 -11.13 -13.00
CA ALA A 866 13.37 -12.58 -13.08
C ALA A 866 13.47 -13.25 -11.71
N SER A 867 14.52 -12.95 -10.94
CA SER A 867 14.71 -13.48 -9.58
C SER A 867 13.58 -13.06 -8.63
N LYS A 868 13.17 -11.78 -8.67
CA LYS A 868 12.02 -11.30 -7.89
C LYS A 868 10.69 -11.86 -8.37
N LEU A 869 10.51 -12.07 -9.68
CA LEU A 869 9.33 -12.68 -10.27
C LEU A 869 9.17 -14.12 -9.82
N SER A 870 10.24 -14.91 -9.90
CA SER A 870 10.23 -16.32 -9.49
C SER A 870 9.86 -16.45 -8.01
N ALA A 871 10.38 -15.57 -7.16
CA ALA A 871 10.05 -15.59 -5.75
C ALA A 871 8.60 -15.13 -5.48
N ALA A 872 8.09 -14.16 -6.25
CA ALA A 872 6.71 -13.69 -6.12
C ALA A 872 5.68 -14.72 -6.62
N THR A 873 5.92 -15.41 -7.73
CA THR A 873 5.04 -16.50 -8.22
C THR A 873 4.92 -17.65 -7.23
N VAL A 874 5.98 -17.91 -6.45
CA VAL A 874 5.96 -18.93 -5.40
C VAL A 874 5.02 -18.52 -4.25
N ILE A 875 4.91 -17.24 -3.90
CA ILE A 875 3.93 -16.72 -2.91
C ILE A 875 2.49 -16.98 -3.34
N GLU A 876 2.22 -16.76 -4.64
CA GLU A 876 0.88 -16.55 -5.19
C GLU A 876 0.09 -17.85 -5.40
N GLY A 877 0.74 -19.02 -5.32
CA GLY A 877 0.10 -20.34 -5.49
C GLY A 877 0.25 -21.32 -4.33
N ASN A 878 1.21 -21.13 -3.43
CA ASN A 878 1.37 -21.89 -2.19
C ASN A 878 2.19 -21.03 -1.24
N VAL A 879 1.70 -20.69 -0.05
CA VAL A 879 2.45 -19.84 0.91
C VAL A 879 3.78 -20.52 1.27
N SER A 880 4.84 -20.13 0.56
CA SER A 880 6.23 -20.54 0.76
C SER A 880 7.04 -19.32 1.15
N GLU A 881 8.01 -19.53 2.03
CA GLU A 881 8.81 -18.47 2.63
C GLU A 881 9.88 -17.87 1.74
N GLU A 882 10.24 -18.52 0.63
CA GLU A 882 11.02 -17.88 -0.44
C GLU A 882 10.30 -16.61 -0.93
N GLY A 883 8.96 -16.68 -0.92
CA GLY A 883 8.08 -15.58 -1.21
C GLY A 883 7.95 -14.51 -0.12
N LEU A 884 7.91 -14.90 1.16
CA LEU A 884 7.92 -13.97 2.28
C LEU A 884 9.29 -13.28 2.44
N ALA A 885 10.38 -13.96 2.10
CA ALA A 885 11.74 -13.43 2.06
C ALA A 885 11.96 -12.45 0.90
N ALA A 886 11.31 -12.67 -0.26
CA ALA A 886 11.29 -11.69 -1.35
C ALA A 886 10.53 -10.41 -1.00
N MET A 887 9.49 -10.49 -0.16
CA MET A 887 8.81 -9.32 0.41
C MET A 887 9.69 -8.58 1.44
N SER A 888 10.56 -9.29 2.15
CA SER A 888 11.53 -8.74 3.11
C SER A 888 12.70 -8.03 2.41
N SER A 889 13.13 -8.51 1.24
CA SER A 889 14.23 -7.95 0.44
C SER A 889 13.76 -6.95 -0.64
N CYS A 890 12.66 -6.24 -0.38
CA CYS A 890 12.15 -5.18 -1.24
C CYS A 890 12.94 -3.88 -1.08
N GLU A 891 14.28 -3.95 -1.17
CA GLU A 891 15.07 -2.76 -1.47
C GLU A 891 14.71 -2.26 -2.88
N ASP A 892 14.81 -0.94 -3.06
CA ASP A 892 14.63 -0.29 -4.36
C ASP A 892 15.51 -1.01 -5.41
N MET A 893 14.89 -1.49 -6.50
CA MET A 893 15.59 -2.18 -7.60
C MET A 893 16.80 -1.38 -8.07
N THR A 894 16.66 -0.06 -8.08
CA THR A 894 17.70 0.90 -8.43
C THR A 894 18.91 0.81 -7.50
N MET A 895 18.69 0.63 -6.19
CA MET A 895 19.76 0.47 -5.20
C MET A 895 20.43 -0.90 -5.26
N GLN A 896 19.67 -1.96 -5.54
CA GLN A 896 20.25 -3.29 -5.72
C GLN A 896 21.11 -3.36 -6.98
N LEU A 897 20.62 -2.80 -8.09
CA LEU A 897 21.36 -2.69 -9.34
C LEU A 897 22.64 -1.85 -9.16
N ALA A 898 22.57 -0.76 -8.39
CA ALA A 898 23.75 0.01 -8.01
C ALA A 898 24.79 -0.83 -7.26
N ARG A 899 24.36 -1.62 -6.26
CA ARG A 899 25.25 -2.47 -5.47
C ARG A 899 25.89 -3.57 -6.33
N GLU A 900 25.12 -4.22 -7.20
CA GLU A 900 25.66 -5.24 -8.12
C GLU A 900 26.72 -4.65 -9.07
N LEU A 901 26.48 -3.44 -9.59
CA LEU A 901 27.46 -2.76 -10.43
C LEU A 901 28.75 -2.44 -9.67
N VAL A 902 28.65 -2.07 -8.39
CA VAL A 902 29.82 -1.77 -7.53
C VAL A 902 30.57 -3.05 -7.12
N SER A 903 29.86 -4.13 -6.81
CA SER A 903 30.44 -5.38 -6.31
C SER A 903 31.09 -6.23 -7.42
N GLY A 904 30.74 -6.03 -8.69
CA GLY A 904 31.37 -6.71 -9.82
C GLY A 904 31.14 -8.22 -9.84
N LEU A 905 30.02 -8.69 -9.27
CA LEU A 905 29.65 -10.11 -9.26
C LEU A 905 29.57 -10.65 -10.70
N LYS A 906 30.37 -11.68 -10.99
CA LYS A 906 30.48 -12.31 -12.32
C LYS A 906 29.17 -12.96 -12.75
N GLU A 907 28.95 -12.90 -14.06
CA GLU A 907 27.69 -13.17 -14.75
C GLU A 907 27.60 -14.62 -15.23
N ASN A 908 26.49 -15.32 -14.93
CA ASN A 908 26.10 -16.55 -15.62
C ASN A 908 25.04 -16.19 -16.67
N VAL A 909 25.43 -16.20 -17.94
CA VAL A 909 24.62 -15.71 -19.08
C VAL A 909 23.48 -16.70 -19.45
N GLY A 910 23.53 -17.96 -18.98
CA GLY A 910 22.55 -19.00 -19.33
C GLY A 910 21.26 -19.05 -18.52
N GLU A 911 21.19 -18.40 -17.34
CA GLU A 911 20.07 -18.59 -16.41
C GLU A 911 18.80 -17.79 -16.74
N LEU A 912 18.89 -16.71 -17.53
CA LEU A 912 17.79 -15.76 -17.70
C LEU A 912 16.62 -16.32 -18.54
N ALA A 913 16.92 -16.84 -19.74
CA ALA A 913 15.90 -17.39 -20.63
C ALA A 913 15.24 -18.63 -20.02
N GLU A 914 16.00 -19.47 -19.32
CA GLU A 914 15.46 -20.62 -18.59
C GLU A 914 14.56 -20.21 -17.43
N SER A 915 14.91 -19.16 -16.70
CA SER A 915 14.09 -18.65 -15.59
C SER A 915 12.72 -18.16 -16.09
N PHE A 916 12.69 -17.40 -17.18
CA PHE A 916 11.42 -16.96 -17.79
C PHE A 916 10.64 -18.10 -18.45
N ARG A 917 11.31 -19.05 -19.09
CA ARG A 917 10.64 -20.24 -19.66
C ARG A 917 9.98 -21.10 -18.59
N LYS A 918 10.59 -21.25 -17.41
CA LYS A 918 9.97 -21.94 -16.26
C LYS A 918 8.74 -21.23 -15.72
N MET A 919 8.60 -19.93 -15.98
CA MET A 919 7.44 -19.11 -15.61
C MET A 919 6.36 -19.06 -16.70
N ALA A 920 6.57 -19.69 -17.86
CA ALA A 920 5.60 -19.74 -18.95
C ALA A 920 4.36 -20.57 -18.54
N ILE A 921 3.19 -20.13 -18.97
CA ILE A 921 1.90 -20.75 -18.66
C ILE A 921 1.36 -21.35 -19.94
N HIS A 922 1.39 -22.68 -20.03
CA HIS A 922 0.86 -23.43 -21.17
C HIS A 922 -0.57 -23.89 -20.86
N GLY A 923 -1.54 -23.35 -21.60
CA GLY A 923 -2.93 -23.76 -21.60
C GLY A 923 -3.12 -24.98 -22.49
N ASN A 924 -3.50 -26.12 -21.90
CA ASN A 924 -3.86 -27.34 -22.64
C ASN A 924 -5.27 -27.22 -23.27
N ARG A 925 -5.49 -26.23 -24.15
CA ARG A 925 -6.69 -26.17 -24.97
C ARG A 925 -6.58 -27.25 -26.02
N GLN A 926 -7.35 -28.33 -25.90
CA GLN A 926 -7.45 -29.31 -26.99
C GLN A 926 -7.88 -28.55 -28.25
N GLU A 927 -7.01 -28.50 -29.25
CA GLU A 927 -7.42 -28.14 -30.60
C GLU A 927 -8.60 -29.04 -30.96
N LYS A 928 -9.79 -28.46 -31.12
CA LYS A 928 -10.87 -29.17 -31.81
C LYS A 928 -10.41 -29.33 -33.25
N ALA A 929 -9.68 -30.41 -33.51
CA ALA A 929 -9.31 -30.82 -34.85
C ALA A 929 -10.58 -30.95 -35.71
N GLY A 930 -10.61 -30.19 -36.81
CA GLY A 930 -11.45 -30.48 -37.97
C GLY A 930 -12.94 -30.14 -37.85
N GLN A 931 -13.29 -28.85 -37.95
CA GLN A 931 -14.40 -28.48 -38.84
C GLN A 931 -13.90 -27.38 -39.79
N PRO A 932 -13.97 -27.57 -41.11
CA PRO A 932 -13.50 -26.57 -42.06
C PRO A 932 -14.31 -25.29 -41.85
N GLN A 933 -13.62 -24.20 -41.49
CA GLN A 933 -14.17 -22.86 -41.58
C GLN A 933 -14.61 -22.64 -43.02
N LYS A 934 -15.92 -22.66 -43.27
CA LYS A 934 -16.46 -22.13 -44.52
C LYS A 934 -16.04 -20.67 -44.58
N ALA A 935 -15.26 -20.33 -45.59
CA ALA A 935 -14.88 -18.97 -45.92
C ALA A 935 -16.13 -18.07 -45.86
N ALA A 936 -16.05 -17.00 -45.06
CA ALA A 936 -17.07 -15.97 -45.05
C ALA A 936 -17.21 -15.41 -46.48
N PRO A 937 -18.41 -15.40 -47.08
CA PRO A 937 -18.60 -14.78 -48.39
C PRO A 937 -18.36 -13.28 -48.27
N LYS A 938 -17.65 -12.72 -49.25
CA LYS A 938 -17.47 -11.26 -49.42
C LYS A 938 -18.84 -10.55 -49.28
N PRO A 939 -18.93 -9.43 -48.54
CA PRO A 939 -20.18 -8.68 -48.47
C PRO A 939 -20.49 -8.10 -49.84
N SER A 940 -21.56 -8.61 -50.48
CA SER A 940 -22.23 -7.95 -51.58
C SER A 940 -23.03 -6.75 -51.05
N ALA A 941 -23.14 -5.72 -51.90
CA ALA A 941 -23.84 -4.47 -51.60
C ALA A 941 -25.26 -4.69 -51.05
N PRO A 942 -25.74 -3.83 -50.13
CA PRO A 942 -27.01 -4.03 -49.44
C PRO A 942 -28.20 -3.91 -50.40
N PRO A 943 -29.16 -4.87 -50.39
CA PRO A 943 -30.47 -4.67 -50.98
C PRO A 943 -31.35 -3.80 -50.07
N SER A 944 -32.16 -2.99 -50.73
CA SER A 944 -33.16 -2.09 -50.19
C SER A 944 -34.30 -2.80 -49.42
N GLU A 945 -34.68 -2.16 -48.31
CA GLU A 945 -36.02 -2.04 -47.71
C GLU A 945 -36.79 -3.24 -47.09
N LYS A 946 -37.10 -3.04 -45.78
CA LYS A 946 -38.24 -3.46 -44.91
C LYS A 946 -37.99 -4.58 -43.87
N PRO A 947 -38.73 -4.59 -42.72
CA PRO A 947 -39.46 -3.53 -42.01
C PRO A 947 -38.99 -3.30 -40.55
N GLU A 948 -39.16 -2.07 -40.07
CA GLU A 948 -38.80 -1.62 -38.71
C GLU A 948 -39.59 -2.34 -37.59
N ALA A 949 -38.86 -2.87 -36.60
CA ALA A 949 -39.43 -3.21 -35.30
C ALA A 949 -39.57 -1.92 -34.48
N LYS A 950 -40.81 -1.53 -34.15
CA LYS A 950 -41.11 -0.32 -33.38
C LYS A 950 -40.55 -0.42 -31.95
N PRO A 951 -39.74 0.55 -31.49
CA PRO A 951 -39.37 0.66 -30.09
C PRO A 951 -40.54 1.14 -29.22
N ASN A 952 -40.53 0.68 -27.97
CA ASN A 952 -41.55 0.88 -26.94
C ASN A 952 -41.89 2.38 -26.72
N PRO A 953 -43.17 2.81 -26.83
CA PRO A 953 -43.58 4.23 -26.80
C PRO A 953 -43.22 4.98 -25.51
N ALA A 954 -43.01 4.27 -24.40
CA ALA A 954 -42.70 4.89 -23.10
C ALA A 954 -41.30 5.52 -23.02
N LEU A 955 -40.34 5.08 -23.85
CA LEU A 955 -38.97 5.61 -23.88
C LEU A 955 -38.85 6.91 -24.69
N LEU A 956 -39.71 7.10 -25.70
CA LEU A 956 -39.67 8.25 -26.60
C LEU A 956 -40.29 9.53 -26.01
N THR A 957 -41.28 9.40 -25.13
CA THR A 957 -41.86 10.55 -24.41
C THR A 957 -40.89 11.12 -23.38
N PHE A 958 -40.05 10.28 -22.78
CA PHE A 958 -39.05 10.72 -21.81
C PHE A 958 -37.89 11.50 -22.47
N ILE A 959 -37.39 11.03 -23.62
CA ILE A 959 -36.25 11.67 -24.32
C ILE A 959 -36.61 13.07 -24.86
N LYS A 960 -37.87 13.32 -25.24
CA LYS A 960 -38.29 14.64 -25.74
C LYS A 960 -38.40 15.73 -24.67
N GLN A 961 -38.57 15.39 -23.39
CA GLN A 961 -38.54 16.38 -22.31
C GLN A 961 -37.12 16.82 -21.90
N PHE A 962 -36.07 16.10 -22.33
CA PHE A 962 -34.68 16.39 -22.00
C PHE A 962 -33.99 17.41 -22.92
N GLN A 963 -34.65 17.93 -23.95
CA GLN A 963 -34.03 18.83 -24.95
C GLN A 963 -34.49 20.29 -24.93
N THR A 964 -35.36 20.70 -24.00
CA THR A 964 -35.79 22.11 -23.92
C THR A 964 -35.40 22.74 -22.58
N SER A 965 -34.16 23.22 -22.50
CA SER A 965 -33.85 24.44 -21.75
C SER A 965 -32.86 25.27 -22.57
N GLU A 966 -33.22 26.54 -22.74
CA GLU A 966 -32.71 27.47 -23.72
C GLU A 966 -31.20 27.76 -23.56
N ARG A 967 -30.46 27.64 -24.67
CA ARG A 967 -29.09 28.14 -24.79
C ARG A 967 -29.13 29.66 -24.94
N LYS A 968 -28.67 30.40 -23.93
CA LYS A 968 -28.18 31.78 -24.14
C LYS A 968 -26.76 31.74 -24.71
N PRO A 969 -26.39 32.63 -25.65
CA PRO A 969 -25.08 32.60 -26.29
C PRO A 969 -24.03 33.18 -25.34
N ILE A 970 -23.07 32.35 -24.92
CA ILE A 970 -21.84 32.83 -24.29
C ILE A 970 -20.87 33.13 -25.42
N GLY A 971 -20.42 34.39 -25.45
CA GLY A 971 -19.56 34.95 -26.48
C GLY A 971 -18.23 34.22 -26.63
N LYS A 972 -17.71 34.31 -27.85
CA LYS A 972 -16.32 33.98 -28.20
C LYS A 972 -15.39 34.74 -27.25
N SER A 973 -14.59 34.02 -26.47
CA SER A 973 -13.37 34.56 -25.89
C SER A 973 -12.21 34.11 -26.76
N ASP A 974 -11.52 35.08 -27.33
CA ASP A 974 -10.34 34.89 -28.16
C ASP A 974 -9.24 34.09 -27.46
N ASP A 975 -8.53 33.40 -28.33
CA ASP A 975 -7.32 32.62 -28.10
C ASP A 975 -6.23 33.50 -27.45
N THR A 976 -6.06 33.41 -26.13
CA THR A 976 -4.87 33.94 -25.46
C THR A 976 -3.93 32.77 -25.15
N GLY A 977 -3.10 32.42 -26.13
CA GLY A 977 -2.10 31.37 -26.06
C GLY A 977 -1.08 31.57 -24.94
N GLN A 978 -1.38 31.04 -23.75
CA GLN A 978 -0.43 30.92 -22.65
C GLN A 978 -0.50 29.52 -22.02
N LEU A 979 0.61 28.81 -22.21
CA LEU A 979 0.93 27.45 -21.76
C LEU A 979 0.73 27.28 -20.25
N SER A 980 0.23 26.11 -19.85
CA SER A 980 0.03 25.77 -18.45
C SER A 980 1.36 25.30 -17.83
N ILE A 981 1.64 25.72 -16.59
CA ILE A 981 2.82 25.31 -15.81
C ILE A 981 2.97 23.78 -15.61
N PHE A 982 1.90 23.00 -15.81
CA PHE A 982 2.00 21.53 -15.78
C PHE A 982 2.67 20.94 -17.04
N ASP A 983 2.79 21.74 -18.11
CA ASP A 983 3.54 21.38 -19.33
C ASP A 983 5.04 21.70 -19.20
N LEU A 984 5.47 22.40 -18.13
CA LEU A 984 6.86 22.81 -17.90
C LEU A 984 7.59 22.01 -16.80
N LEU A 985 6.86 21.24 -15.98
CA LEU A 985 7.46 20.46 -14.88
C LEU A 985 7.74 18.99 -15.24
N ALA A 986 7.51 18.63 -16.50
CA ALA A 986 7.86 17.33 -17.08
C ALA A 986 8.93 17.44 -18.18
N SER A 987 9.72 18.53 -18.18
CA SER A 987 10.98 18.65 -18.93
C SER A 987 12.17 18.24 -18.07
#